data_AF-A0A5R8MNN7-F1
#
_entry.id   AF-A0A5R8MNN7-F1
#
_cell.length_a   1.000
_cell.length_b   1.000
_cell.length_c   1.000
_cell.angle_alpha   90.00
_cell.angle_beta   90.00
_cell.angle_gamma   90.00
#
_symmetry.space_group_name_H-M   'P 1'
#
loop_
_entity.id
_entity.type
_entity.pdbx_description
1 polymer ?
#
loop_
_entity_poly.entity_id
_entity_poly.type
_entity_poly.pdbx_seq_one_letter_code
_entity_poly.pdbx_strand_id
1 'polypeptide(L)'
;DLVITHPELPLFQGASPWYAKWRSGEHAFVPALAEKRGVDLGRPWQSLPEEFRHCVLYGTGEEKVEATIDMTNKKETALVTYTSSQPLRGALAEVERVFVNAQTSSAKQRYLPYMRKQPCGTCGGSGYDQVARSVRLGGLTYPDLIEVEVQEVRSWAQRVADTLCSRQREVGEPLLQDLNRRLAILDRLGLAHLQLSRSAATLSGGELQRTRLAAQLGTELSGIIFVLDEPGTGLHPADKAHLLDIALELRAAGNTVLLVEHDPELIARADWVIDMGPGAGRLGGEVLVSGPPADAAAHPKSLTGRYLAGEGPRLGRTRRPAGDDTGWVKLHGLRARNVTADQVRFPAGRLTCLTGVSGSGKSSLLSALAASVEAALDGTVTDMVREVTGIEGFSWVAVVDQEPLGRTPRSNPATYSKAFDIVRRLFAETDGARGRGVNASWFSFNTANGGRCETCTGYGRKLVDMHFLPDVWVVCDACEGRRYKPEALDIRYQGLAIDQVLELTVAEAVEQFSEPRQLAEILGALDQVGLGYLQLGQSATELSGGEAQRLKLASAIQRGAASRRAGLVVLDEPVSGLHPSDIQRVVDAFDVLLDSGNTVVVAEHDIPVAASADWVIDLGPGAGPDGGAVVAEGTPDTVATAETPTAVFLRRYAAGLPLLGTREGARL
;
A
#
# COMPACT_ATOMS: atom_id res chain seq x y z
N ASP A 1 12.88 -15.77 17.95
CA ASP A 1 13.03 -15.09 16.64
C ASP A 1 12.44 -13.68 16.63
N LEU A 2 11.15 -13.46 16.91
CA LEU A 2 10.63 -12.07 16.93
C LEU A 2 11.10 -11.22 18.12
N VAL A 3 11.52 -11.87 19.22
CA VAL A 3 12.07 -11.20 20.39
C VAL A 3 13.56 -10.90 20.23
N ILE A 4 14.30 -11.74 19.51
CA ILE A 4 15.74 -11.56 19.21
C ILE A 4 15.90 -11.58 17.69
N THR A 5 16.02 -10.39 17.10
CA THR A 5 16.06 -10.22 15.63
C THR A 5 17.47 -10.13 15.08
N HIS A 6 18.44 -9.64 15.88
CA HIS A 6 19.83 -9.44 15.50
C HIS A 6 20.77 -10.14 16.48
N PRO A 7 20.84 -11.49 16.50
CA PRO A 7 21.64 -12.24 17.46
C PRO A 7 23.15 -11.91 17.42
N GLU A 8 23.63 -11.30 16.35
CA GLU A 8 24.99 -10.78 16.14
C GLU A 8 25.29 -9.48 16.92
N LEU A 9 24.28 -8.79 17.44
CA LEU A 9 24.43 -7.56 18.22
C LEU A 9 24.33 -7.83 19.74
N PRO A 10 24.78 -6.89 20.60
CA PRO A 10 24.57 -6.99 22.04
C PRO A 10 23.10 -6.83 22.43
N LEU A 11 22.67 -7.52 23.51
CA LEU A 11 21.24 -7.65 23.88
C LEU A 11 20.50 -6.30 23.96
N PHE A 12 21.08 -5.34 24.67
CA PHE A 12 20.52 -4.00 24.87
C PHE A 12 20.90 -2.99 23.79
N GLN A 13 21.76 -3.37 22.84
CA GLN A 13 22.28 -2.52 21.77
C GLN A 13 21.86 -3.02 20.39
N GLY A 14 20.62 -3.49 20.27
CA GLY A 14 20.00 -3.80 18.99
C GLY A 14 19.66 -5.27 18.75
N ALA A 15 20.15 -6.21 19.56
CA ALA A 15 19.82 -7.63 19.35
C ALA A 15 18.32 -7.93 19.48
N SER A 16 17.64 -7.16 20.33
CA SER A 16 16.24 -7.37 20.68
C SER A 16 15.43 -6.08 20.62
N PRO A 17 14.38 -6.01 19.78
CA PRO A 17 13.44 -4.89 19.80
C PRO A 17 12.60 -4.83 21.08
N TRP A 18 12.53 -5.91 21.86
CA TRP A 18 11.88 -5.95 23.16
C TRP A 18 12.71 -5.17 24.20
N TYR A 19 13.99 -5.51 24.32
CA TYR A 19 14.90 -4.88 25.27
C TYR A 19 15.35 -3.46 24.88
N ALA A 20 15.22 -3.08 23.61
CA ALA A 20 15.56 -1.72 23.15
C ALA A 20 14.51 -0.65 23.50
N LYS A 21 13.21 -1.00 23.58
CA LYS A 21 12.12 -0.03 23.67
C LYS A 21 11.41 0.04 25.02
N TRP A 22 11.40 -1.05 25.80
CA TRP A 22 10.51 -1.18 26.94
C TRP A 22 11.28 -1.20 28.26
N ARG A 23 11.09 -0.21 29.13
CA ARG A 23 11.61 -0.26 30.51
C ARG A 23 10.73 -1.19 31.37
N SER A 24 10.81 -2.50 31.14
CA SER A 24 10.22 -3.50 32.03
C SER A 24 11.16 -3.72 33.23
N GLY A 25 10.72 -4.47 34.25
CA GLY A 25 11.61 -4.88 35.34
C GLY A 25 12.83 -5.66 34.85
N GLU A 26 12.76 -6.26 33.65
CA GLU A 26 13.86 -7.05 33.07
C GLU A 26 15.12 -6.21 32.79
N HIS A 27 15.00 -4.90 32.59
CA HIS A 27 16.16 -3.99 32.47
C HIS A 27 17.00 -3.92 33.74
N ALA A 28 16.43 -4.25 34.90
CA ALA A 28 17.17 -4.36 36.14
C ALA A 28 17.63 -5.81 36.40
N PHE A 29 16.76 -6.79 36.15
CA PHE A 29 17.04 -8.20 36.47
C PHE A 29 18.03 -8.87 35.51
N VAL A 30 18.05 -8.52 34.22
CA VAL A 30 18.98 -9.15 33.26
C VAL A 30 20.44 -8.73 33.50
N PRO A 31 20.77 -7.45 33.73
CA PRO A 31 22.11 -7.06 34.16
C PRO A 31 22.54 -7.70 35.48
N ALA A 32 21.64 -7.76 36.47
CA ALA A 32 21.92 -8.42 37.75
C ALA A 32 22.19 -9.92 37.59
N LEU A 33 21.43 -10.60 36.72
CA LEU A 33 21.69 -12.00 36.38
C LEU A 33 23.03 -12.17 35.67
N ALA A 34 23.39 -11.24 34.78
CA ALA A 34 24.66 -11.26 34.05
C ALA A 34 25.84 -11.10 35.02
N GLU A 35 25.75 -10.18 35.98
CA GLU A 35 26.74 -10.02 37.04
C GLU A 35 26.86 -11.28 37.90
N LYS A 36 25.73 -11.85 38.34
CA LYS A 36 25.68 -13.10 39.12
C LYS A 36 26.31 -14.30 38.37
N ARG A 37 26.25 -14.29 37.04
CA ARG A 37 26.77 -15.38 36.18
C ARG A 37 28.11 -15.06 35.51
N GLY A 38 28.69 -13.89 35.75
CA GLY A 38 29.94 -13.45 35.11
C GLY A 38 29.84 -13.32 33.59
N VAL A 39 28.67 -12.95 33.08
CA VAL A 39 28.39 -12.81 31.63
C VAL A 39 28.54 -11.36 31.21
N ASP A 40 29.30 -11.12 30.14
CA ASP A 40 29.49 -9.79 29.55
C ASP A 40 28.39 -9.51 28.51
N LEU A 41 27.44 -8.63 28.89
CA LEU A 41 26.31 -8.21 28.04
C LEU A 41 26.72 -7.31 26.86
N GLY A 42 27.97 -6.83 26.82
CA GLY A 42 28.51 -6.08 25.68
C GLY A 42 28.84 -6.97 24.48
N ARG A 43 28.85 -8.29 24.66
CA ARG A 43 29.10 -9.24 23.57
C ARG A 43 27.84 -9.51 22.73
N PRO A 44 28.00 -9.91 21.45
CA PRO A 44 26.91 -10.41 20.62
C PRO A 44 26.06 -11.45 21.35
N TRP A 45 24.73 -11.34 21.26
CA TRP A 45 23.80 -12.26 21.93
C TRP A 45 24.14 -13.72 21.65
N GLN A 46 24.41 -14.08 20.39
CA GLN A 46 24.75 -15.46 19.98
C GLN A 46 26.01 -16.03 20.65
N SER A 47 26.91 -15.16 21.13
CA SER A 47 28.15 -15.55 21.80
C SER A 47 27.98 -15.72 23.32
N LEU A 48 26.82 -15.35 23.87
CA LEU A 48 26.52 -15.53 25.28
C LEU A 48 26.26 -17.02 25.59
N PRO A 49 26.57 -17.49 26.82
CA PRO A 49 26.30 -18.87 27.23
C PRO A 49 24.84 -19.27 26.98
N GLU A 50 24.64 -20.48 26.45
CA GLU A 50 23.30 -20.98 26.10
C GLU A 50 22.35 -21.00 27.31
N GLU A 51 22.86 -21.40 28.47
CA GLU A 51 22.10 -21.40 29.73
C GLU A 51 21.65 -19.99 30.12
N PHE A 52 22.53 -18.99 29.96
CA PHE A 52 22.19 -17.59 30.23
C PHE A 52 21.12 -17.07 29.25
N ARG A 53 21.29 -17.35 27.95
CA ARG A 53 20.30 -17.00 26.93
C ARG A 53 18.94 -17.64 27.21
N HIS A 54 18.94 -18.90 27.64
CA HIS A 54 17.73 -19.60 28.04
C HIS A 54 17.06 -18.92 29.23
N CYS A 55 17.81 -18.58 30.29
CA CYS A 55 17.26 -17.86 31.44
C CYS A 55 16.66 -16.49 31.09
N VAL A 56 17.26 -15.76 30.15
CA VAL A 56 16.74 -14.46 29.72
C VAL A 56 15.42 -14.61 28.94
N LEU A 57 15.26 -15.66 28.12
CA LEU A 57 14.05 -15.86 27.32
C LEU A 57 12.92 -16.57 28.08
N TYR A 58 13.25 -17.60 28.85
CA TYR A 58 12.32 -18.51 29.51
C TYR A 58 12.24 -18.34 31.04
N GLY A 59 13.12 -17.51 31.60
CA GLY A 59 13.18 -17.23 33.03
C GLY A 59 14.16 -18.13 33.78
N THR A 60 14.40 -17.78 35.05
CA THR A 60 15.31 -18.50 35.95
C THR A 60 14.61 -19.59 36.77
N GLY A 61 13.34 -19.90 36.48
CA GLY A 61 12.54 -20.85 37.24
C GLY A 61 12.31 -20.38 38.67
N GLU A 62 12.82 -21.13 39.65
CA GLU A 62 12.72 -20.79 41.08
C GLU A 62 13.90 -19.94 41.58
N GLU A 63 14.98 -19.83 40.80
CA GLU A 63 16.17 -19.11 41.23
C GLU A 63 15.90 -17.61 41.28
N LYS A 64 16.14 -17.01 42.44
CA LYS A 64 16.01 -15.57 42.65
C LYS A 64 17.23 -14.82 42.13
N VAL A 65 16.93 -13.71 41.46
CA VAL A 65 17.89 -12.69 41.05
C VAL A 65 17.62 -11.46 41.91
N GLU A 66 18.67 -10.90 42.49
CA GLU A 66 18.57 -9.68 43.29
C GLU A 66 18.96 -8.50 42.41
N ALA A 67 18.02 -7.58 42.17
CA ALA A 67 18.22 -6.43 41.30
C ALA A 67 17.82 -5.15 42.02
N THR A 68 18.62 -4.10 41.83
CA THR A 68 18.35 -2.76 42.31
C THR A 68 17.55 -2.00 41.25
N ILE A 69 16.38 -1.49 41.63
CA ILE A 69 15.47 -0.80 40.73
C ILE A 69 15.35 0.65 41.19
N ASP A 70 15.66 1.58 40.28
CA ASP A 70 15.43 3.00 40.48
C ASP A 70 14.07 3.39 39.91
N MET A 71 13.15 3.84 40.78
CA MET A 71 11.84 4.34 40.37
C MET A 71 11.63 5.79 40.78
N THR A 72 11.08 6.61 39.90
CA THR A 72 10.60 7.95 40.27
C THR A 72 9.34 7.84 41.12
N ASN A 73 9.26 8.61 42.20
CA ASN A 73 8.03 8.72 43.00
C ASN A 73 6.87 9.26 42.14
N LYS A 74 5.61 9.03 42.53
CA LYS A 74 4.37 9.46 41.83
C LYS A 74 4.31 10.96 41.48
N LYS A 75 5.15 11.80 42.09
CA LYS A 75 5.26 13.25 41.81
C LYS A 75 6.47 13.61 40.93
N GLU A 76 7.25 12.63 40.47
CA GLU A 76 8.49 12.78 39.69
C GLU A 76 9.59 13.62 40.36
N THR A 77 9.47 13.90 41.66
CA THR A 77 10.38 14.81 42.40
C THR A 77 11.59 14.11 43.03
N ALA A 78 11.61 12.77 43.12
CA ALA A 78 12.71 12.03 43.74
C ALA A 78 12.83 10.60 43.16
N LEU A 79 14.06 10.14 43.00
CA LEU A 79 14.40 8.74 42.71
C LEU A 79 14.37 7.93 44.01
N VAL A 80 13.57 6.88 44.01
CA VAL A 80 13.48 5.88 45.08
C VAL A 80 14.12 4.61 44.57
N THR A 81 15.26 4.26 45.16
CA THR A 81 15.97 3.01 44.87
C THR A 81 15.49 1.94 45.85
N TYR A 82 15.05 0.79 45.34
CA TYR A 82 14.77 -0.37 46.18
C TYR A 82 15.34 -1.65 45.57
N THR A 83 15.77 -2.56 46.43
CA THR A 83 16.30 -3.86 46.03
C THR A 83 15.17 -4.89 46.03
N SER A 84 15.04 -5.62 44.92
CA SER A 84 14.04 -6.66 44.73
C SER A 84 14.73 -8.00 44.47
N SER A 85 14.34 -9.03 45.22
CA SER A 85 14.85 -10.40 45.05
C SER A 85 13.72 -11.32 44.61
N GLN A 86 13.68 -11.61 43.31
CA GLN A 86 12.65 -12.46 42.70
C GLN A 86 13.20 -13.21 41.48
N PRO A 87 12.58 -14.33 41.07
CA PRO A 87 12.97 -15.00 39.83
C PRO A 87 12.71 -14.13 38.61
N LEU A 88 13.62 -14.19 37.64
CA LEU A 88 13.39 -13.59 36.34
C LEU A 88 12.33 -14.43 35.61
N ARG A 89 11.23 -13.79 35.19
CA ARG A 89 10.14 -14.47 34.47
C ARG A 89 10.53 -14.87 33.04
N GLY A 90 11.44 -14.10 32.42
CA GLY A 90 11.87 -14.27 31.04
C GLY A 90 10.97 -13.51 30.05
N ALA A 91 11.58 -13.11 28.92
CA ALA A 91 10.92 -12.23 27.95
C ALA A 91 9.63 -12.83 27.38
N LEU A 92 9.59 -14.13 27.08
CA LEU A 92 8.44 -14.74 26.41
C LEU A 92 7.19 -14.72 27.31
N ALA A 93 7.36 -15.14 28.56
CA ALA A 93 6.29 -15.13 29.55
C ALA A 93 5.88 -13.70 29.92
N GLU A 94 6.80 -12.74 29.88
CA GLU A 94 6.48 -11.33 30.12
C GLU A 94 5.66 -10.73 28.97
N VAL A 95 6.04 -10.98 27.71
CA VAL A 95 5.27 -10.59 26.51
C VAL A 95 3.85 -11.15 26.56
N GLU A 96 3.70 -12.44 26.88
CA GLU A 96 2.39 -13.08 27.01
C GLU A 96 1.56 -12.42 28.12
N ARG A 97 2.15 -12.21 29.29
CA ARG A 97 1.47 -11.60 30.43
C ARG A 97 0.98 -10.19 30.13
N VAL A 98 1.81 -9.34 29.52
CA VAL A 98 1.41 -7.96 29.20
C VAL A 98 0.34 -7.92 28.11
N PHE A 99 0.37 -8.86 27.16
CA PHE A 99 -0.66 -9.00 26.14
C PHE A 99 -2.00 -9.45 26.73
N VAL A 100 -2.01 -10.45 27.62
CA VAL A 100 -3.22 -10.95 28.28
C VAL A 100 -3.83 -9.89 29.20
N ASN A 101 -3.01 -9.16 29.96
CA ASN A 101 -3.48 -8.13 30.88
C ASN A 101 -3.89 -6.81 30.22
N ALA A 102 -3.55 -6.61 28.94
CA ALA A 102 -3.94 -5.42 28.21
C ALA A 102 -5.47 -5.37 28.03
N GLN A 103 -6.09 -4.36 28.65
CA GLN A 103 -7.54 -4.19 28.70
C GLN A 103 -8.16 -3.61 27.42
N THR A 104 -7.34 -3.04 26.53
CA THR A 104 -7.81 -2.41 25.29
C THR A 104 -7.16 -3.04 24.06
N SER A 105 -7.89 -3.09 22.95
CA SER A 105 -7.38 -3.57 21.64
C SER A 105 -6.14 -2.79 21.19
N SER A 106 -6.10 -1.49 21.45
CA SER A 106 -4.95 -0.62 21.18
C SER A 106 -3.73 -0.94 22.05
N ALA A 107 -3.93 -1.35 23.31
CA ALA A 107 -2.82 -1.78 24.16
C ALA A 107 -2.27 -3.14 23.70
N LYS A 108 -3.14 -4.07 23.28
CA LYS A 108 -2.76 -5.38 22.72
C LYS A 108 -1.92 -5.25 21.45
N GLN A 109 -2.26 -4.31 20.56
CA GLN A 109 -1.51 -4.05 19.33
C GLN A 109 -0.02 -3.76 19.57
N ARG A 110 0.36 -3.23 20.74
CA ARG A 110 1.75 -2.91 21.08
C ARG A 110 2.63 -4.15 21.23
N TYR A 111 2.04 -5.30 21.53
CA TYR A 111 2.77 -6.54 21.80
C TYR A 111 2.69 -7.57 20.66
N LEU A 112 1.76 -7.38 19.72
CA LEU A 112 1.63 -8.23 18.53
C LEU A 112 2.94 -8.39 17.71
N PRO A 113 3.83 -7.39 17.56
CA PRO A 113 5.08 -7.54 16.83
C PRO A 113 6.03 -8.61 17.39
N TYR A 114 5.84 -9.03 18.64
CA TYR A 114 6.66 -10.06 19.29
C TYR A 114 6.02 -11.46 19.23
N MET A 115 4.85 -11.59 18.61
CA MET A 115 4.06 -12.82 18.56
C MET A 115 3.82 -13.27 17.11
N ARG A 116 3.72 -14.58 16.90
CA ARG A 116 3.26 -15.16 15.63
C ARG A 116 1.93 -15.86 15.82
N LYS A 117 1.07 -15.82 14.79
CA LYS A 117 -0.09 -16.70 14.73
C LYS A 117 0.40 -18.14 14.53
N GLN A 118 -0.12 -19.05 15.34
CA GLN A 118 0.12 -20.48 15.22
C GLN A 118 -1.22 -21.18 15.01
N PRO A 119 -1.28 -22.27 14.24
CA PRO A 119 -2.48 -23.08 14.14
C PRO A 119 -2.88 -23.56 15.55
N CYS A 120 -4.16 -23.42 15.88
CA CYS A 120 -4.67 -23.90 17.16
C CYS A 120 -4.48 -25.43 17.25
N GLY A 121 -3.81 -25.92 18.30
CA GLY A 121 -3.56 -27.36 18.49
C GLY A 121 -4.81 -28.22 18.58
N THR A 122 -5.96 -27.65 18.98
CA THR A 122 -7.23 -28.38 19.10
C THR A 122 -7.92 -28.57 17.74
N CYS A 123 -8.05 -27.49 16.96
CA CYS A 123 -8.75 -27.53 15.67
C CYS A 123 -7.81 -27.68 14.46
N GLY A 124 -6.49 -27.71 14.68
CA GLY A 124 -5.48 -27.72 13.62
C GLY A 124 -5.47 -26.42 12.81
N GLY A 125 -6.01 -25.32 13.35
CA GLY A 125 -6.20 -24.06 12.63
C GLY A 125 -7.53 -23.93 11.85
N SER A 126 -8.28 -25.01 11.69
CA SER A 126 -9.54 -24.99 10.89
C SER A 126 -10.67 -24.16 11.50
N GLY A 127 -10.67 -23.91 12.81
CA GLY A 127 -11.76 -23.25 13.53
C GLY A 127 -12.99 -24.13 13.78
N TYR A 128 -13.00 -25.37 13.29
CA TYR A 128 -14.11 -26.32 13.45
C TYR A 128 -13.88 -27.31 14.59
N ASP A 129 -14.98 -27.77 15.20
CA ASP A 129 -14.96 -28.83 16.20
C ASP A 129 -14.63 -30.20 15.57
N GLN A 130 -14.64 -31.27 16.38
CA GLN A 130 -14.32 -32.61 15.86
C GLN A 130 -15.40 -33.16 14.91
N VAL A 131 -16.67 -32.82 15.13
CA VAL A 131 -17.78 -33.36 14.34
C VAL A 131 -17.74 -32.77 12.94
N ALA A 132 -17.65 -31.45 12.82
CA ALA A 132 -17.57 -30.76 11.52
C ALA A 132 -16.34 -31.18 10.70
N ARG A 133 -15.25 -31.61 11.36
CA ARG A 133 -14.04 -32.14 10.71
C ARG A 133 -14.12 -33.61 10.29
N SER A 134 -15.14 -34.36 10.71
CA SER A 134 -15.26 -35.79 10.40
C SER A 134 -16.27 -36.09 9.29
N VAL A 135 -17.23 -35.19 9.05
CA VAL A 135 -18.23 -35.33 7.99
C VAL A 135 -17.58 -35.15 6.63
N ARG A 136 -17.77 -36.12 5.72
CA ARG A 136 -17.20 -36.13 4.37
C ARG A 136 -18.29 -36.15 3.30
N LEU A 137 -18.02 -35.46 2.19
CA LEU A 137 -18.82 -35.49 0.97
C LEU A 137 -17.88 -35.56 -0.24
N GLY A 138 -18.04 -36.56 -1.11
CA GLY A 138 -17.13 -36.77 -2.24
C GLY A 138 -15.67 -36.98 -1.82
N GLY A 139 -15.44 -37.59 -0.65
CA GLY A 139 -14.10 -37.87 -0.12
C GLY A 139 -13.45 -36.74 0.68
N LEU A 140 -13.96 -35.50 0.62
CA LEU A 140 -13.42 -34.33 1.31
C LEU A 140 -14.27 -33.94 2.52
N THR A 141 -13.64 -33.37 3.56
CA THR A 141 -14.36 -32.71 4.66
C THR A 141 -14.67 -31.26 4.28
N TYR A 142 -15.59 -30.60 4.99
CA TYR A 142 -15.88 -29.18 4.74
C TYR A 142 -14.64 -28.28 4.87
N PRO A 143 -13.80 -28.41 5.92
CA PRO A 143 -12.53 -27.68 6.01
C PRO A 143 -11.60 -27.94 4.83
N ASP A 144 -11.44 -29.19 4.40
CA ASP A 144 -10.60 -29.51 3.24
C ASP A 144 -11.09 -28.80 1.97
N LEU A 145 -12.41 -28.71 1.80
CA LEU A 145 -13.04 -28.11 0.61
C LEU A 145 -12.85 -26.60 0.54
N ILE A 146 -12.81 -25.88 1.67
CA ILE A 146 -12.67 -24.42 1.67
C ILE A 146 -11.20 -23.96 1.60
N GLU A 147 -10.25 -24.85 1.91
CA GLU A 147 -8.81 -24.59 1.86
C GLU A 147 -8.20 -24.81 0.46
N VAL A 148 -8.94 -25.42 -0.47
CA VAL A 148 -8.53 -25.53 -1.86
C VAL A 148 -9.00 -24.34 -2.70
N GLU A 149 -8.40 -24.18 -3.88
CA GLU A 149 -8.72 -23.09 -4.80
C GLU A 149 -10.13 -23.26 -5.42
N VAL A 150 -10.78 -22.15 -5.78
CA VAL A 150 -12.11 -22.11 -6.41
C VAL A 150 -12.19 -23.06 -7.62
N GLN A 151 -11.13 -23.16 -8.43
CA GLN A 151 -11.06 -24.07 -9.57
C GLN A 151 -11.15 -25.55 -9.16
N GLU A 152 -10.51 -25.92 -8.05
CA GLU A 152 -10.56 -27.28 -7.51
C GLU A 152 -11.94 -27.60 -6.93
N VAL A 153 -12.57 -26.63 -6.24
CA VAL A 153 -13.94 -26.77 -5.72
C VAL A 153 -14.94 -26.97 -6.87
N ARG A 154 -14.79 -26.23 -7.96
CA ARG A 154 -15.65 -26.37 -9.16
C ARG A 154 -15.51 -27.78 -9.76
N SER A 155 -14.27 -28.26 -9.87
CA SER A 155 -13.98 -29.61 -10.36
C SER A 155 -14.54 -30.69 -9.40
N TRP A 156 -14.48 -30.46 -8.09
CA TRP A 156 -15.09 -31.33 -7.09
C TRP A 156 -16.62 -31.34 -7.21
N ALA A 157 -17.26 -30.19 -7.37
CA ALA A 157 -18.72 -30.05 -7.46
C ALA A 157 -19.30 -30.81 -8.67
N GLN A 158 -18.54 -30.91 -9.77
CA GLN A 158 -18.91 -31.73 -10.93
C GLN A 158 -18.80 -33.23 -10.61
N ARG A 159 -17.68 -33.67 -10.01
CA ARG A 159 -17.46 -35.09 -9.69
C ARG A 159 -18.41 -35.61 -8.60
N VAL A 160 -18.74 -34.78 -7.61
CA VAL A 160 -19.53 -35.24 -6.46
C VAL A 160 -20.97 -35.55 -6.86
N ALA A 161 -21.52 -34.88 -7.87
CA ALA A 161 -22.87 -35.12 -8.38
C ALA A 161 -23.09 -36.58 -8.83
N ASP A 162 -22.04 -37.21 -9.37
CA ASP A 162 -22.06 -38.61 -9.80
C ASP A 162 -22.01 -39.61 -8.64
N THR A 163 -21.52 -39.16 -7.47
CA THR A 163 -21.37 -40.00 -6.26
C THR A 163 -22.61 -39.99 -5.36
N LEU A 164 -23.58 -39.10 -5.61
CA LEU A 164 -24.76 -38.96 -4.78
C LEU A 164 -25.76 -40.09 -5.01
N CYS A 165 -26.33 -40.65 -3.93
CA CYS A 165 -27.46 -41.56 -4.05
C CYS A 165 -28.75 -40.82 -4.46
N SER A 166 -29.81 -41.55 -4.84
CA SER A 166 -31.07 -40.96 -5.31
C SER A 166 -31.66 -39.90 -4.36
N ARG A 167 -31.68 -40.19 -3.05
CA ARG A 167 -32.18 -39.26 -2.02
C ARG A 167 -31.29 -38.03 -1.84
N GLN A 168 -29.98 -38.20 -1.95
CA GLN A 168 -29.02 -37.08 -1.86
C GLN A 168 -29.10 -36.19 -3.10
N ARG A 169 -29.31 -36.78 -4.28
CA ARG A 169 -29.44 -36.04 -5.53
C ARG A 169 -30.67 -35.13 -5.53
N GLU A 170 -31.81 -35.62 -5.04
CA GLU A 170 -33.06 -34.84 -4.94
C GLU A 170 -32.88 -33.52 -4.16
N VAL A 171 -32.09 -33.53 -3.09
CA VAL A 171 -31.81 -32.35 -2.26
C VAL A 171 -30.59 -31.57 -2.74
N GLY A 172 -29.55 -32.28 -3.18
CA GLY A 172 -28.23 -31.73 -3.47
C GLY A 172 -28.09 -31.12 -4.85
N GLU A 173 -28.84 -31.59 -5.85
CA GLU A 173 -28.70 -31.12 -7.23
C GLU A 173 -29.02 -29.62 -7.41
N PRO A 174 -30.10 -29.06 -6.82
CA PRO A 174 -30.32 -27.62 -6.84
C PRO A 174 -29.21 -26.82 -6.16
N LEU A 175 -28.65 -27.34 -5.05
CA LEU A 175 -27.57 -26.70 -4.31
C LEU A 175 -26.24 -26.72 -5.10
N LEU A 176 -25.94 -27.83 -5.76
CA LEU A 176 -24.75 -27.97 -6.62
C LEU A 176 -24.87 -27.09 -7.87
N GLN A 177 -26.07 -26.93 -8.43
CA GLN A 177 -26.32 -26.00 -9.54
C GLN A 177 -26.07 -24.54 -9.10
N ASP A 178 -26.60 -24.11 -7.95
CA ASP A 178 -26.35 -22.76 -7.43
C ASP A 178 -24.88 -22.54 -7.08
N LEU A 179 -24.22 -23.53 -6.46
CA LEU A 179 -22.79 -23.49 -6.16
C LEU A 179 -21.97 -23.35 -7.46
N ASN A 180 -22.22 -24.20 -8.45
CA ASN A 180 -21.52 -24.14 -9.74
C ASN A 180 -21.73 -22.80 -10.44
N ARG A 181 -22.94 -22.22 -10.38
CA ARG A 181 -23.22 -20.89 -10.90
C ARG A 181 -22.35 -19.83 -10.23
N ARG A 182 -22.27 -19.81 -8.89
CA ARG A 182 -21.47 -18.85 -8.13
C ARG A 182 -19.96 -19.02 -8.37
N LEU A 183 -19.47 -20.26 -8.39
CA LEU A 183 -18.06 -20.55 -8.67
C LEU A 183 -17.67 -20.16 -10.09
N ALA A 184 -18.56 -20.35 -11.07
CA ALA A 184 -18.33 -19.91 -12.44
C ALA A 184 -18.21 -18.37 -12.54
N ILE A 185 -18.97 -17.61 -11.74
CA ILE A 185 -18.85 -16.15 -11.69
C ILE A 185 -17.48 -15.74 -11.13
N LEU A 186 -17.02 -16.38 -10.04
CA LEU A 186 -15.69 -16.11 -9.47
C LEU A 186 -14.56 -16.41 -10.48
N ASP A 187 -14.66 -17.54 -11.18
CA ASP A 187 -13.72 -17.96 -12.21
C ASP A 187 -13.66 -16.94 -13.37
N ARG A 188 -14.84 -16.55 -13.90
CA ARG A 188 -14.96 -15.50 -14.94
C ARG A 188 -14.34 -14.16 -14.52
N LEU A 189 -14.36 -13.84 -13.24
CA LEU A 189 -13.75 -12.63 -12.67
C LEU A 189 -12.25 -12.76 -12.36
N GLY A 190 -11.61 -13.85 -12.79
CA GLY A 190 -10.19 -14.10 -12.55
C GLY A 190 -9.89 -14.33 -11.07
N LEU A 191 -10.81 -14.95 -10.34
CA LEU A 191 -10.67 -15.28 -8.92
C LEU A 191 -10.58 -16.81 -8.68
N ALA A 192 -10.31 -17.58 -9.73
CA ALA A 192 -10.24 -19.04 -9.68
C ALA A 192 -9.11 -19.57 -8.77
N HIS A 193 -8.03 -18.79 -8.64
CA HIS A 193 -6.85 -19.08 -7.80
C HIS A 193 -7.07 -18.79 -6.30
N LEU A 194 -8.22 -18.24 -5.91
CA LEU A 194 -8.50 -17.94 -4.51
C LEU A 194 -8.96 -19.19 -3.76
N GLN A 195 -8.48 -19.37 -2.54
CA GLN A 195 -9.09 -20.29 -1.58
C GLN A 195 -10.37 -19.67 -1.00
N LEU A 196 -11.40 -20.48 -0.78
CA LEU A 196 -12.67 -19.99 -0.19
C LEU A 196 -12.50 -19.53 1.26
N SER A 197 -11.52 -20.08 1.99
CA SER A 197 -11.17 -19.67 3.35
C SER A 197 -10.25 -18.43 3.42
N ARG A 198 -9.76 -17.92 2.28
CA ARG A 198 -8.84 -16.78 2.25
C ARG A 198 -9.49 -15.56 2.89
N SER A 199 -8.80 -14.98 3.86
CA SER A 199 -9.30 -13.82 4.59
C SER A 199 -9.47 -12.62 3.67
N ALA A 200 -10.63 -11.97 3.73
CA ALA A 200 -10.92 -10.73 2.98
C ALA A 200 -9.88 -9.62 3.23
N ALA A 201 -9.26 -9.59 4.42
CA ALA A 201 -8.21 -8.62 4.77
C ALA A 201 -6.87 -8.87 4.05
N THR A 202 -6.71 -10.01 3.39
CA THR A 202 -5.50 -10.40 2.65
C THR A 202 -5.70 -10.37 1.13
N LEU A 203 -6.91 -10.02 0.67
CA LEU A 203 -7.19 -9.79 -0.73
C LEU A 203 -6.62 -8.43 -1.14
N SER A 204 -6.10 -8.35 -2.36
CA SER A 204 -5.81 -7.07 -3.01
C SER A 204 -7.10 -6.25 -3.18
N GLY A 205 -6.97 -4.93 -3.37
CA GLY A 205 -8.13 -4.06 -3.64
C GLY A 205 -8.99 -4.57 -4.81
N GLY A 206 -8.34 -4.94 -5.92
CA GLY A 206 -9.01 -5.51 -7.09
C GLY A 206 -9.65 -6.88 -6.82
N GLU A 207 -8.98 -7.79 -6.10
CA GLU A 207 -9.59 -9.09 -5.72
C GLU A 207 -10.83 -8.88 -4.83
N LEU A 208 -10.77 -7.96 -3.86
CA LEU A 208 -11.89 -7.65 -2.97
C LEU A 208 -13.06 -7.03 -3.75
N GLN A 209 -12.78 -6.11 -4.66
CA GLN A 209 -13.78 -5.47 -5.51
C GLN A 209 -14.48 -6.50 -6.42
N ARG A 210 -13.71 -7.35 -7.11
CA ARG A 210 -14.27 -8.42 -7.95
C ARG A 210 -15.05 -9.44 -7.13
N THR A 211 -14.62 -9.76 -5.91
CA THR A 211 -15.39 -10.63 -5.00
C THR A 211 -16.76 -10.02 -4.63
N ARG A 212 -16.81 -8.71 -4.40
CA ARG A 212 -18.07 -7.99 -4.17
C ARG A 212 -18.97 -8.00 -5.40
N LEU A 213 -18.40 -7.78 -6.59
CA LEU A 213 -19.13 -7.84 -7.86
C LEU A 213 -19.71 -9.23 -8.10
N ALA A 214 -18.93 -10.29 -7.83
CA ALA A 214 -19.38 -11.68 -7.91
C ALA A 214 -20.59 -11.96 -7.00
N ALA A 215 -20.55 -11.44 -5.76
CA ALA A 215 -21.65 -11.59 -4.82
C ALA A 215 -22.95 -10.95 -5.34
N GLN A 216 -22.85 -9.82 -6.06
CA GLN A 216 -24.00 -9.14 -6.65
C GLN A 216 -24.52 -9.84 -7.91
N LEU A 217 -23.64 -10.30 -8.80
CA LEU A 217 -24.03 -11.08 -9.98
C LEU A 217 -24.72 -12.41 -9.63
N GLY A 218 -24.39 -12.96 -8.45
CA GLY A 218 -25.08 -14.14 -7.92
C GLY A 218 -26.52 -13.87 -7.46
N THR A 219 -26.93 -12.60 -7.38
CA THR A 219 -28.30 -12.21 -7.03
C THR A 219 -29.06 -11.78 -8.29
N GLU A 220 -30.23 -12.37 -8.54
CA GLU A 220 -31.11 -12.02 -9.68
C GLU A 220 -31.88 -10.71 -9.41
N LEU A 221 -31.17 -9.69 -8.94
CA LEU A 221 -31.77 -8.40 -8.62
C LEU A 221 -31.93 -7.56 -9.90
N SER A 222 -33.09 -6.91 -10.02
CA SER A 222 -33.43 -5.95 -11.07
C SER A 222 -33.88 -4.63 -10.45
N GLY A 223 -33.76 -3.51 -11.18
CA GLY A 223 -34.10 -2.19 -10.67
C GLY A 223 -33.09 -1.61 -9.66
N ILE A 224 -31.86 -2.13 -9.64
CA ILE A 224 -30.77 -1.62 -8.80
C ILE A 224 -29.90 -0.64 -9.59
N ILE A 225 -29.38 0.37 -8.90
CA ILE A 225 -28.31 1.24 -9.41
C ILE A 225 -26.99 0.73 -8.83
N PHE A 226 -26.15 0.16 -9.69
CA PHE A 226 -24.79 -0.22 -9.34
C PHE A 226 -23.87 0.97 -9.57
N VAL A 227 -23.23 1.47 -8.51
CA VAL A 227 -22.18 2.49 -8.59
C VAL A 227 -20.85 1.79 -8.39
N LEU A 228 -20.05 1.71 -9.46
CA LEU A 228 -18.74 1.07 -9.45
C LEU A 228 -17.68 2.14 -9.65
N ASP A 229 -16.82 2.26 -8.64
CA ASP A 229 -15.71 3.20 -8.62
C ASP A 229 -14.46 2.52 -9.21
N GLU A 230 -14.03 2.98 -10.39
CA GLU A 230 -12.87 2.50 -11.17
C GLU A 230 -12.63 0.97 -11.15
N PRO A 231 -13.61 0.17 -11.61
CA PRO A 231 -13.48 -1.28 -11.53
C PRO A 231 -12.41 -1.89 -12.45
N GLY A 232 -11.87 -1.12 -13.41
CA GLY A 232 -10.76 -1.49 -14.26
C GLY A 232 -9.37 -1.27 -13.67
N THR A 233 -9.27 -0.64 -12.49
CA THR A 233 -7.99 -0.31 -11.83
C THR A 233 -7.17 -1.57 -11.51
N GLY A 234 -5.90 -1.56 -11.90
CA GLY A 234 -4.97 -2.71 -11.74
C GLY A 234 -5.28 -3.94 -12.61
N LEU A 235 -6.17 -3.82 -13.60
CA LEU A 235 -6.41 -4.87 -14.58
C LEU A 235 -5.56 -4.67 -15.84
N HIS A 236 -5.02 -5.78 -16.34
CA HIS A 236 -4.40 -5.79 -17.66
C HIS A 236 -5.44 -5.45 -18.74
N PRO A 237 -5.08 -4.74 -19.83
CA PRO A 237 -6.02 -4.38 -20.90
C PRO A 237 -6.82 -5.58 -21.45
N ALA A 238 -6.22 -6.77 -21.54
CA ALA A 238 -6.91 -8.00 -21.93
C ALA A 238 -8.05 -8.39 -20.96
N ASP A 239 -7.89 -8.14 -19.66
CA ASP A 239 -8.85 -8.52 -18.62
C ASP A 239 -9.99 -7.50 -18.47
N LYS A 240 -9.74 -6.23 -18.86
CA LYS A 240 -10.75 -5.17 -18.82
C LYS A 240 -11.97 -5.45 -19.70
N ALA A 241 -11.80 -6.22 -20.78
CA ALA A 241 -12.91 -6.64 -21.63
C ALA A 241 -13.97 -7.45 -20.85
N HIS A 242 -13.54 -8.34 -19.94
CA HIS A 242 -14.46 -9.15 -19.13
C HIS A 242 -15.27 -8.30 -18.15
N LEU A 243 -14.67 -7.25 -17.60
CA LEU A 243 -15.35 -6.31 -16.71
C LEU A 243 -16.50 -5.59 -17.43
N LEU A 244 -16.27 -5.19 -18.68
CA LEU A 244 -17.30 -4.58 -19.50
C LEU A 244 -18.44 -5.56 -19.77
N ASP A 245 -18.13 -6.80 -20.14
CA ASP A 245 -19.16 -7.82 -20.39
C ASP A 245 -20.08 -7.99 -19.17
N ILE A 246 -19.49 -7.95 -17.97
CA ILE A 246 -20.22 -8.01 -16.70
C ILE A 246 -21.10 -6.77 -16.49
N ALA A 247 -20.60 -5.57 -16.76
CA ALA A 247 -21.41 -4.35 -16.68
C ALA A 247 -22.60 -4.39 -17.65
N LEU A 248 -22.38 -4.91 -18.87
CA LEU A 248 -23.41 -5.08 -19.89
C LEU A 248 -24.46 -6.14 -19.48
N GLU A 249 -24.03 -7.22 -18.82
CA GLU A 249 -24.93 -8.24 -18.23
C GLU A 249 -25.81 -7.67 -17.12
N LEU A 250 -25.23 -6.92 -16.18
CA LEU A 250 -25.99 -6.25 -15.11
C LEU A 250 -27.04 -5.31 -15.69
N ARG A 251 -26.66 -4.52 -16.69
CA ARG A 251 -27.57 -3.64 -17.43
C ARG A 251 -28.68 -4.44 -18.12
N ALA A 252 -28.34 -5.53 -18.82
CA ALA A 252 -29.31 -6.38 -19.51
C ALA A 252 -30.31 -7.06 -18.56
N ALA A 253 -29.92 -7.30 -17.30
CA ALA A 253 -30.80 -7.78 -16.24
C ALA A 253 -31.79 -6.71 -15.70
N GLY A 254 -31.85 -5.52 -16.31
CA GLY A 254 -32.76 -4.44 -15.91
C GLY A 254 -32.22 -3.55 -14.80
N ASN A 255 -30.90 -3.47 -14.65
CA ASN A 255 -30.24 -2.57 -13.71
C ASN A 255 -29.63 -1.36 -14.42
N THR A 256 -29.31 -0.32 -13.64
CA THR A 256 -28.49 0.81 -14.11
C THR A 256 -27.08 0.64 -13.57
N VAL A 257 -26.07 0.77 -14.43
CA VAL A 257 -24.66 0.68 -14.02
C VAL A 257 -24.02 2.05 -14.25
N LEU A 258 -23.61 2.70 -13.16
CA LEU A 258 -22.83 3.94 -13.17
C LEU A 258 -21.37 3.57 -12.91
N LEU A 259 -20.52 3.79 -13.91
CA LEU A 259 -19.08 3.54 -13.84
C LEU A 259 -18.35 4.89 -13.70
N VAL A 260 -17.52 5.02 -12.69
CA VAL A 260 -16.44 6.02 -12.67
C VAL A 260 -15.24 5.37 -13.32
N GLU A 261 -14.77 5.91 -14.45
CA GLU A 261 -13.68 5.32 -15.23
C GLU A 261 -12.81 6.39 -15.88
N HIS A 262 -11.56 6.01 -16.12
CA HIS A 262 -10.55 6.85 -16.77
C HIS A 262 -10.01 6.21 -18.04
N ASP A 263 -10.26 4.92 -18.28
CA ASP A 263 -9.82 4.21 -19.48
C ASP A 263 -10.64 4.63 -20.71
N PRO A 264 -10.01 5.30 -21.71
CA PRO A 264 -10.71 5.72 -22.91
C PRO A 264 -11.33 4.56 -23.71
N GLU A 265 -10.79 3.33 -23.63
CA GLU A 265 -11.36 2.16 -24.30
C GLU A 265 -12.69 1.72 -23.69
N LEU A 266 -12.81 1.82 -22.35
CA LEU A 266 -14.06 1.51 -21.65
C LEU A 266 -15.08 2.63 -21.85
N ILE A 267 -14.65 3.89 -21.73
CA ILE A 267 -15.50 5.07 -21.94
C ILE A 267 -16.10 5.07 -23.35
N ALA A 268 -15.31 4.72 -24.37
CA ALA A 268 -15.76 4.64 -25.76
C ALA A 268 -16.91 3.64 -25.99
N ARG A 269 -17.08 2.65 -25.09
CA ARG A 269 -18.10 1.60 -25.19
C ARG A 269 -19.33 1.86 -24.31
N ALA A 270 -19.34 2.93 -23.53
CA ALA A 270 -20.47 3.30 -22.69
C ALA A 270 -21.68 3.75 -23.54
N ASP A 271 -22.89 3.49 -23.03
CA ASP A 271 -24.12 4.01 -23.67
C ASP A 271 -24.24 5.53 -23.53
N TRP A 272 -23.72 6.05 -22.41
CA TRP A 272 -23.81 7.44 -22.01
C TRP A 272 -22.56 7.82 -21.21
N VAL A 273 -22.01 9.01 -21.47
CA VAL A 273 -20.82 9.56 -20.80
C VAL A 273 -21.21 10.89 -20.16
N ILE A 274 -20.82 11.05 -18.90
CA ILE A 274 -20.86 12.32 -18.19
C ILE A 274 -19.41 12.74 -17.98
N ASP A 275 -18.94 13.70 -18.78
CA ASP A 275 -17.57 14.20 -18.70
C ASP A 275 -17.51 15.40 -17.76
N MET A 276 -16.71 15.28 -16.70
CA MET A 276 -16.51 16.29 -15.67
C MET A 276 -15.23 17.08 -15.98
N GLY A 277 -15.24 18.40 -15.80
CA GLY A 277 -14.03 19.19 -16.02
C GLY A 277 -14.24 20.68 -15.78
N PRO A 278 -13.45 21.57 -16.44
CA PRO A 278 -12.32 21.26 -17.34
C PRO A 278 -11.00 20.87 -16.64
N GLY A 279 -10.90 21.00 -15.32
CA GLY A 279 -9.72 20.61 -14.53
C GLY A 279 -10.10 20.00 -13.18
N ALA A 280 -9.11 19.86 -12.27
CA ALA A 280 -9.31 19.34 -10.93
C ALA A 280 -9.51 20.45 -9.88
N GLY A 281 -10.08 20.10 -8.72
CA GLY A 281 -10.31 21.03 -7.62
C GLY A 281 -11.19 22.21 -8.04
N ARG A 282 -10.76 23.44 -7.75
CA ARG A 282 -11.49 24.68 -8.09
C ARG A 282 -11.64 24.94 -9.60
N LEU A 283 -10.87 24.24 -10.43
CA LEU A 283 -10.94 24.33 -11.89
C LEU A 283 -11.90 23.29 -12.49
N GLY A 284 -12.53 22.47 -11.64
CA GLY A 284 -13.45 21.41 -12.03
C GLY A 284 -14.86 21.60 -11.46
N GLY A 285 -15.61 20.50 -11.43
CA GLY A 285 -16.96 20.46 -10.86
C GLY A 285 -18.07 20.87 -11.84
N GLU A 286 -17.73 21.13 -13.11
CA GLU A 286 -18.69 21.40 -14.17
C GLU A 286 -18.93 20.13 -15.01
N VAL A 287 -20.19 19.88 -15.38
CA VAL A 287 -20.54 18.87 -16.38
C VAL A 287 -20.30 19.48 -17.76
N LEU A 288 -19.25 19.03 -18.45
CA LEU A 288 -18.92 19.51 -19.79
C LEU A 288 -19.85 18.89 -20.83
N VAL A 289 -20.06 17.58 -20.71
CA VAL A 289 -20.87 16.77 -21.63
C VAL A 289 -21.70 15.78 -20.83
N SER A 290 -22.94 15.58 -21.25
CA SER A 290 -23.81 14.48 -20.83
C SER A 290 -24.52 13.98 -22.07
N GLY A 291 -24.01 12.89 -22.64
CA GLY A 291 -24.45 12.38 -23.94
C GLY A 291 -23.72 11.10 -24.35
N PRO A 292 -23.98 10.57 -25.55
CA PRO A 292 -23.19 9.48 -26.12
C PRO A 292 -21.69 9.82 -26.20
N PRO A 293 -20.77 8.83 -26.21
CA PRO A 293 -19.31 9.08 -26.30
C PRO A 293 -18.88 9.97 -27.48
N ALA A 294 -19.62 9.97 -28.58
CA ALA A 294 -19.37 10.82 -29.74
C ALA A 294 -19.52 12.33 -29.41
N ASP A 295 -20.44 12.68 -28.51
CA ASP A 295 -20.63 14.07 -28.08
C ASP A 295 -19.44 14.54 -27.23
N ALA A 296 -18.89 13.65 -26.39
CA ALA A 296 -17.67 13.93 -25.64
C ALA A 296 -16.49 14.15 -26.59
N ALA A 297 -16.32 13.28 -27.59
CA ALA A 297 -15.28 13.39 -28.60
C ALA A 297 -15.34 14.71 -29.41
N ALA A 298 -16.55 15.22 -29.67
CA ALA A 298 -16.74 16.48 -30.40
C ALA A 298 -16.59 17.74 -29.53
N HIS A 299 -16.55 17.61 -28.20
CA HIS A 299 -16.58 18.76 -27.30
C HIS A 299 -15.19 19.39 -27.11
N PRO A 300 -14.97 20.67 -27.44
CA PRO A 300 -13.62 21.27 -27.53
C PRO A 300 -12.90 21.41 -26.18
N LYS A 301 -13.65 21.50 -25.08
CA LYS A 301 -13.12 21.56 -23.72
C LYS A 301 -12.98 20.20 -23.04
N SER A 302 -13.50 19.13 -23.65
CA SER A 302 -13.38 17.78 -23.09
C SER A 302 -11.97 17.27 -23.34
N LEU A 303 -11.20 17.07 -22.27
CA LEU A 303 -9.88 16.43 -22.36
C LEU A 303 -10.06 14.96 -22.74
N THR A 304 -10.99 14.27 -22.08
CA THR A 304 -11.43 12.90 -22.37
C THR A 304 -11.79 12.74 -23.85
N GLY A 305 -12.56 13.68 -24.39
CA GLY A 305 -13.00 13.73 -25.78
C GLY A 305 -11.86 13.68 -26.80
N ARG A 306 -10.74 14.37 -26.53
CA ARG A 306 -9.55 14.33 -27.39
C ARG A 306 -8.97 12.92 -27.49
N TYR A 307 -8.90 12.21 -26.36
CA TYR A 307 -8.43 10.82 -26.35
C TYR A 307 -9.40 9.89 -27.08
N LEU A 308 -10.72 10.08 -26.91
CA LEU A 308 -11.74 9.32 -27.64
C LEU A 308 -11.65 9.53 -29.16
N ALA A 309 -11.38 10.77 -29.59
CA ALA A 309 -11.17 11.12 -31.00
C ALA A 309 -9.83 10.62 -31.57
N GLY A 310 -8.93 10.09 -30.75
CA GLY A 310 -7.56 9.73 -31.15
C GLY A 310 -6.61 10.93 -31.35
N GLU A 311 -7.04 12.13 -30.95
CA GLU A 311 -6.27 13.38 -30.99
C GLU A 311 -5.61 13.72 -29.64
N GLY A 312 -5.77 12.83 -28.65
CA GLY A 312 -5.16 12.97 -27.34
C GLY A 312 -3.63 13.04 -27.45
N PRO A 313 -2.97 13.87 -26.63
CA PRO A 313 -1.52 13.94 -26.61
C PRO A 313 -0.94 12.58 -26.21
N ARG A 314 0.07 12.12 -26.98
CA ARG A 314 0.85 10.95 -26.60
C ARG A 314 1.79 11.32 -25.45
N LEU A 315 2.11 10.32 -24.64
CA LEU A 315 3.05 10.46 -23.55
C LEU A 315 4.43 10.84 -24.09
N GLY A 316 4.92 12.00 -23.69
CA GLY A 316 6.18 12.58 -24.14
C GLY A 316 7.29 12.29 -23.16
N ARG A 317 8.15 11.31 -23.47
CA ARG A 317 9.39 11.04 -22.72
C ARG A 317 10.49 10.62 -23.67
N THR A 318 11.70 11.15 -23.48
CA THR A 318 12.88 10.71 -24.25
C THR A 318 13.52 9.53 -23.53
N ARG A 319 13.47 8.34 -24.14
CA ARG A 319 14.09 7.13 -23.58
C ARG A 319 15.61 7.29 -23.47
N ARG A 320 16.17 6.88 -22.34
CA ARG A 320 17.61 6.79 -22.08
C ARG A 320 18.09 5.41 -22.54
N PRO A 321 19.06 5.29 -23.46
CA PRO A 321 19.47 3.99 -23.99
C PRO A 321 20.09 3.10 -22.89
N ALA A 322 19.72 1.83 -22.87
CA ALA A 322 20.36 0.79 -22.07
C ALA A 322 21.10 -0.16 -23.02
N GLY A 323 22.40 -0.33 -22.80
CA GLY A 323 23.30 -1.13 -23.63
C GLY A 323 24.46 -1.69 -22.81
N ASP A 324 25.52 -2.14 -23.49
CA ASP A 324 26.63 -2.86 -22.85
C ASP A 324 27.37 -2.05 -21.77
N ASP A 325 27.46 -0.72 -21.94
CA ASP A 325 28.11 0.19 -20.98
C ASP A 325 27.22 0.54 -19.76
N THR A 326 26.00 0.02 -19.70
CA THR A 326 25.05 0.33 -18.62
C THR A 326 25.36 -0.52 -17.39
N GLY A 327 25.40 0.09 -16.20
CA GLY A 327 25.45 -0.65 -14.95
C GLY A 327 24.14 -1.41 -14.70
N TRP A 328 24.20 -2.58 -14.06
CA TRP A 328 23.02 -3.41 -13.83
C TRP A 328 22.90 -3.81 -12.36
N VAL A 329 21.73 -3.54 -11.76
CA VAL A 329 21.33 -4.17 -10.49
C VAL A 329 20.84 -5.58 -10.83
N LYS A 330 21.45 -6.61 -10.24
CA LYS A 330 21.12 -8.00 -10.54
C LYS A 330 20.68 -8.74 -9.29
N LEU A 331 19.56 -9.44 -9.40
CA LEU A 331 19.04 -10.37 -8.39
C LEU A 331 19.37 -11.78 -8.85
N HIS A 332 20.10 -12.54 -8.03
CA HIS A 332 20.47 -13.92 -8.32
C HIS A 332 19.67 -14.89 -7.45
N GLY A 333 19.14 -15.96 -8.08
CA GLY A 333 18.35 -16.99 -7.40
C GLY A 333 17.07 -16.44 -6.76
N LEU A 334 16.31 -15.66 -7.51
CA LEU A 334 15.04 -15.07 -7.06
C LEU A 334 13.98 -16.15 -6.85
N ARG A 335 13.34 -16.11 -5.68
CA ARG A 335 12.17 -16.91 -5.29
C ARG A 335 11.23 -16.07 -4.43
N ALA A 336 10.20 -15.49 -5.04
CA ALA A 336 9.24 -14.63 -4.36
C ALA A 336 7.80 -15.02 -4.74
N ARG A 337 7.11 -15.73 -3.84
CA ARG A 337 5.78 -16.32 -4.09
C ARG A 337 5.81 -17.22 -5.33
N ASN A 338 5.10 -16.86 -6.39
CA ASN A 338 5.08 -17.56 -7.66
C ASN A 338 6.23 -17.15 -8.61
N VAL A 339 6.97 -16.08 -8.32
CA VAL A 339 8.07 -15.61 -9.18
C VAL A 339 9.34 -16.39 -8.89
N THR A 340 9.91 -17.01 -9.92
CA THR A 340 11.21 -17.69 -9.83
C THR A 340 12.08 -17.36 -11.03
N ALA A 341 13.36 -17.05 -10.77
CA ALA A 341 14.34 -16.78 -11.81
C ALA A 341 15.77 -17.01 -11.32
N ASP A 342 16.61 -17.57 -12.16
CA ASP A 342 18.04 -17.72 -11.84
C ASP A 342 18.74 -16.36 -11.74
N GLN A 343 18.38 -15.43 -12.63
CA GLN A 343 18.85 -14.06 -12.59
C GLN A 343 17.81 -13.11 -13.20
N VAL A 344 17.57 -11.96 -12.57
CA VAL A 344 16.84 -10.82 -13.14
C VAL A 344 17.70 -9.58 -13.03
N ARG A 345 17.72 -8.74 -14.08
CA ARG A 345 18.59 -7.56 -14.15
C ARG A 345 17.80 -6.28 -14.44
N PHE A 346 18.19 -5.19 -13.80
CA PHE A 346 17.59 -3.87 -13.93
C PHE A 346 18.68 -2.85 -14.30
N PRO A 347 18.55 -2.10 -15.42
CA PRO A 347 19.55 -1.12 -15.81
C PRO A 347 19.57 0.06 -14.83
N ALA A 348 20.73 0.37 -14.27
CA ALA A 348 20.91 1.46 -13.33
C ALA A 348 20.77 2.83 -14.03
N GLY A 349 20.13 3.79 -13.37
CA GLY A 349 19.90 5.13 -13.91
C GLY A 349 18.89 5.16 -15.06
N ARG A 350 17.98 4.19 -15.11
CA ARG A 350 16.95 4.02 -16.14
C ARG A 350 15.58 3.75 -15.53
N LEU A 351 14.53 3.98 -16.32
CA LEU A 351 13.16 3.59 -16.03
C LEU A 351 12.93 2.16 -16.52
N THR A 352 12.70 1.23 -15.59
CA THR A 352 12.27 -0.13 -15.92
C THR A 352 10.79 -0.30 -15.62
N CYS A 353 10.01 -0.80 -16.58
CA CYS A 353 8.60 -1.14 -16.39
C CYS A 353 8.42 -2.66 -16.32
N LEU A 354 7.81 -3.14 -15.24
CA LEU A 354 7.35 -4.52 -15.10
C LEU A 354 5.93 -4.62 -15.66
N THR A 355 5.72 -5.48 -16.65
CA THR A 355 4.42 -5.70 -17.31
C THR A 355 3.96 -7.15 -17.17
N GLY A 356 2.76 -7.44 -17.66
CA GLY A 356 2.17 -8.78 -17.65
C GLY A 356 0.75 -8.82 -17.08
N VAL A 357 0.06 -9.94 -17.27
CA VAL A 357 -1.33 -10.14 -16.82
C VAL A 357 -1.50 -10.01 -15.30
N SER A 358 -2.71 -9.73 -14.83
CA SER A 358 -2.95 -9.61 -13.38
C SER A 358 -2.67 -10.95 -12.69
N GLY A 359 -1.87 -10.95 -11.62
CA GLY A 359 -1.40 -12.17 -10.95
C GLY A 359 -0.14 -12.83 -11.54
N SER A 360 0.48 -12.25 -12.57
CA SER A 360 1.74 -12.76 -13.15
C SER A 360 2.95 -12.68 -12.23
N GLY A 361 2.87 -11.90 -11.13
CA GLY A 361 3.93 -11.76 -10.14
C GLY A 361 4.65 -10.39 -10.11
N LYS A 362 4.16 -9.37 -10.82
CA LYS A 362 4.76 -8.01 -10.85
C LYS A 362 5.05 -7.44 -9.46
N SER A 363 4.03 -7.31 -8.60
CA SER A 363 4.21 -6.78 -7.24
C SER A 363 5.10 -7.68 -6.37
N SER A 364 5.12 -8.99 -6.61
CA SER A 364 6.03 -9.94 -5.93
C SER A 364 7.49 -9.67 -6.30
N LEU A 365 7.77 -9.48 -7.60
CA LEU A 365 9.10 -9.13 -8.11
C LEU A 365 9.54 -7.75 -7.62
N LEU A 366 8.64 -6.76 -7.66
CA LEU A 366 8.90 -5.40 -7.19
C LEU A 366 9.24 -5.36 -5.70
N SER A 367 8.46 -6.06 -4.88
CA SER A 367 8.69 -6.20 -3.43
C SER A 367 10.01 -6.92 -3.13
N ALA A 368 10.31 -7.99 -3.86
CA ALA A 368 11.56 -8.73 -3.72
C ALA A 368 12.77 -7.85 -4.07
N LEU A 369 12.69 -7.10 -5.18
CA LEU A 369 13.73 -6.15 -5.57
C LEU A 369 14.00 -5.12 -4.46
N ALA A 370 12.94 -4.48 -3.95
CA ALA A 370 13.08 -3.44 -2.93
C ALA A 370 13.68 -3.99 -1.63
N ALA A 371 13.09 -5.06 -1.10
CA ALA A 371 13.51 -5.66 0.16
C ALA A 371 14.93 -6.24 0.08
N SER A 372 15.28 -6.89 -1.02
CA SER A 372 16.62 -7.49 -1.17
C SER A 372 17.70 -6.44 -1.40
N VAL A 373 17.42 -5.35 -2.12
CA VAL A 373 18.38 -4.24 -2.26
C VAL A 373 18.54 -3.48 -0.95
N GLU A 374 17.45 -3.21 -0.22
CA GLU A 374 17.50 -2.57 1.10
C GLU A 374 18.30 -3.43 2.09
N ALA A 375 18.00 -4.73 2.18
CA ALA A 375 18.75 -5.66 3.00
C ALA A 375 20.24 -5.67 2.66
N ALA A 376 20.59 -5.70 1.37
CA ALA A 376 21.98 -5.72 0.92
C ALA A 376 22.72 -4.41 1.24
N LEU A 377 22.06 -3.24 1.18
CA LEU A 377 22.63 -1.96 1.62
C LEU A 377 22.89 -1.94 3.13
N ASP A 378 22.05 -2.61 3.91
CA ASP A 378 22.21 -2.77 5.37
C ASP A 378 23.20 -3.89 5.75
N GLY A 379 23.75 -4.62 4.77
CA GLY A 379 24.66 -5.75 5.01
C GLY A 379 23.96 -7.03 5.50
N THR A 380 22.66 -7.15 5.23
CA THR A 380 21.81 -8.30 5.58
C THR A 380 21.33 -9.04 4.32
N VAL A 381 20.63 -10.17 4.50
CA VAL A 381 20.11 -10.99 3.40
C VAL A 381 18.63 -11.32 3.62
N THR A 382 17.91 -11.50 2.51
CA THR A 382 16.50 -11.94 2.51
C THR A 382 16.39 -13.37 1.99
N ASP A 383 15.39 -14.12 2.41
CA ASP A 383 15.12 -15.46 1.88
C ASP A 383 14.61 -15.46 0.42
N MET A 384 14.23 -14.28 -0.11
CA MET A 384 13.65 -14.12 -1.44
C MET A 384 14.68 -14.11 -2.57
N VAL A 385 15.91 -13.67 -2.29
CA VAL A 385 16.98 -13.52 -3.29
C VAL A 385 18.27 -13.97 -2.65
N ARG A 386 19.02 -14.84 -3.34
CA ARG A 386 20.27 -15.40 -2.84
C ARG A 386 21.37 -14.35 -2.73
N GLU A 387 21.49 -13.51 -3.75
CA GLU A 387 22.55 -12.51 -3.85
C GLU A 387 22.09 -11.31 -4.69
N VAL A 388 22.48 -10.11 -4.28
CA VAL A 388 22.25 -8.85 -5.01
C VAL A 388 23.60 -8.27 -5.39
N THR A 389 23.79 -7.90 -6.66
CA THR A 389 25.04 -7.31 -7.18
C THR A 389 24.76 -6.04 -7.99
N GLY A 390 25.77 -5.17 -8.14
CA GLY A 390 25.64 -3.92 -8.92
C GLY A 390 24.97 -2.77 -8.17
N ILE A 391 25.07 -2.77 -6.83
CA ILE A 391 24.46 -1.77 -5.94
C ILE A 391 25.50 -0.86 -5.25
N GLU A 392 26.77 -0.92 -5.64
CA GLU A 392 27.88 -0.24 -4.97
C GLU A 392 27.73 1.29 -4.97
N GLY A 393 27.02 1.84 -5.96
CA GLY A 393 26.69 3.26 -6.06
C GLY A 393 25.42 3.70 -5.33
N PHE A 394 24.65 2.75 -4.78
CA PHE A 394 23.36 3.00 -4.14
C PHE A 394 23.52 3.29 -2.65
N SER A 395 22.57 4.03 -2.08
CA SER A 395 22.59 4.37 -0.64
C SER A 395 21.21 4.38 0.02
N TRP A 396 20.15 4.22 -0.76
CA TRP A 396 18.81 4.18 -0.25
C TRP A 396 17.85 3.48 -1.21
N VAL A 397 16.76 2.97 -0.63
CA VAL A 397 15.59 2.47 -1.35
C VAL A 397 14.36 3.27 -0.90
N ALA A 398 13.42 3.52 -1.82
CA ALA A 398 12.08 3.97 -1.48
C ALA A 398 11.03 3.13 -2.19
N VAL A 399 10.01 2.74 -1.43
CA VAL A 399 8.83 2.03 -1.91
C VAL A 399 7.66 3.00 -1.96
N VAL A 400 7.04 3.13 -3.13
CA VAL A 400 5.90 4.01 -3.38
C VAL A 400 4.69 3.15 -3.75
N ASP A 401 4.02 2.65 -2.73
CA ASP A 401 2.79 1.86 -2.84
C ASP A 401 1.53 2.71 -2.54
N GLN A 402 0.36 2.11 -2.77
CA GLN A 402 -0.95 2.72 -2.49
C GLN A 402 -1.42 2.53 -1.04
N GLU A 403 -0.57 2.02 -0.13
CA GLU A 403 -0.99 1.84 1.27
C GLU A 403 -1.34 3.21 1.90
N PRO A 404 -2.45 3.31 2.65
CA PRO A 404 -2.82 4.55 3.30
C PRO A 404 -1.69 5.09 4.19
N LEU A 405 -1.34 6.37 4.03
CA LEU A 405 -0.26 7.04 4.78
C LEU A 405 -0.46 7.00 6.30
N GLY A 406 -1.71 6.93 6.72
CA GLY A 406 -2.09 6.82 8.12
C GLY A 406 -3.57 6.55 8.27
N ARG A 407 -3.94 5.82 9.32
CA ARG A 407 -5.34 5.50 9.64
C ARG A 407 -6.02 6.57 10.51
N THR A 408 -5.39 7.72 10.68
CA THR A 408 -5.87 8.78 11.58
C THR A 408 -5.78 10.15 10.92
N PRO A 409 -6.65 11.12 11.26
CA PRO A 409 -6.61 12.48 10.70
C PRO A 409 -5.41 13.34 11.11
N ARG A 410 -4.46 12.79 11.86
CA ARG A 410 -3.20 13.47 12.21
C ARG A 410 -2.23 13.54 11.04
N SER A 411 -2.24 12.54 10.17
CA SER A 411 -1.44 12.57 8.96
C SER A 411 -2.17 13.43 7.93
N ASN A 412 -1.42 14.28 7.24
CA ASN A 412 -1.89 15.13 6.15
C ASN A 412 -0.71 15.46 5.22
N PRO A 413 -0.94 16.02 4.02
CA PRO A 413 0.12 16.37 3.07
C PRO A 413 1.27 17.17 3.70
N ALA A 414 0.96 18.17 4.54
CA ALA A 414 1.97 19.02 5.17
C ALA A 414 2.85 18.29 6.20
N THR A 415 2.28 17.40 7.01
CA THR A 415 3.03 16.65 8.03
C THR A 415 3.86 15.52 7.43
N TYR A 416 3.34 14.86 6.40
CA TYR A 416 4.05 13.78 5.73
C TYR A 416 5.26 14.30 4.95
N SER A 417 5.07 15.37 4.16
CA SER A 417 6.14 16.04 3.39
C SER A 417 7.13 16.84 4.24
N LYS A 418 6.90 16.93 5.56
CA LYS A 418 7.67 17.77 6.51
C LYS A 418 7.60 19.28 6.24
N ALA A 419 6.77 19.74 5.30
CA ALA A 419 6.48 21.17 5.11
C ALA A 419 6.01 21.81 6.42
N PHE A 420 5.17 21.09 7.19
CA PHE A 420 4.60 21.61 8.42
C PHE A 420 5.64 21.89 9.51
N ASP A 421 6.77 21.18 9.52
CA ASP A 421 7.84 21.43 10.48
C ASP A 421 8.51 22.79 10.21
N ILE A 422 8.66 23.16 8.94
CA ILE A 422 9.19 24.46 8.53
C ILE A 422 8.18 25.56 8.86
N VAL A 423 6.91 25.37 8.47
CA VAL A 423 5.83 26.32 8.75
C VAL A 423 5.75 26.63 10.25
N ARG A 424 5.78 25.61 11.12
CA ARG A 424 5.75 25.83 12.58
C ARG A 424 6.93 26.63 13.11
N ARG A 425 8.12 26.48 12.52
CA ARG A 425 9.30 27.30 12.88
C ARG A 425 9.10 28.75 12.47
N LEU A 426 8.59 29.00 11.25
CA LEU A 426 8.28 30.35 10.78
C LEU A 426 7.28 31.06 11.70
N PHE A 427 6.21 30.37 12.12
CA PHE A 427 5.25 30.92 13.08
C PHE A 427 5.89 31.25 14.44
N ALA A 428 6.79 30.39 14.93
CA ALA A 428 7.50 30.63 16.20
C ALA A 428 8.47 31.81 16.15
N GLU A 429 8.90 32.23 14.96
CA GLU A 429 9.79 33.37 14.76
C GLU A 429 9.06 34.71 14.64
N THR A 430 7.72 34.70 14.56
CA THR A 430 6.91 35.92 14.52
C THR A 430 6.97 36.70 15.84
N ASP A 431 6.79 38.02 15.78
CA ASP A 431 6.76 38.88 16.97
C ASP A 431 5.63 38.49 17.93
N GLY A 432 4.48 38.07 17.40
CA GLY A 432 3.34 37.58 18.19
C GLY A 432 3.67 36.31 18.98
N ALA A 433 4.43 35.39 18.40
CA ALA A 433 4.90 34.18 19.09
C ALA A 433 5.98 34.49 20.14
N ARG A 434 6.98 35.29 19.76
CA ARG A 434 8.08 35.69 20.68
C ARG A 434 7.56 36.46 21.88
N GLY A 435 6.61 37.40 21.68
CA GLY A 435 5.98 38.16 22.76
C GLY A 435 5.20 37.28 23.75
N ARG A 436 4.68 36.13 23.30
CA ARG A 436 3.97 35.15 24.15
C ARG A 436 4.89 34.04 24.69
N GLY A 437 6.18 34.03 24.32
CA GLY A 437 7.14 33.00 24.75
C GLY A 437 6.85 31.60 24.22
N VAL A 438 6.11 31.48 23.12
CA VAL A 438 5.75 30.19 22.52
C VAL A 438 6.74 29.78 21.42
N ASN A 439 6.98 28.48 21.27
CA ASN A 439 7.91 27.91 20.28
C ASN A 439 7.19 27.05 19.23
N ALA A 440 7.95 26.50 18.28
CA ALA A 440 7.38 25.69 17.18
C ALA A 440 6.57 24.46 17.64
N SER A 441 6.84 23.92 18.85
CA SER A 441 6.06 22.79 19.38
C SER A 441 4.63 23.19 19.75
N TRP A 442 4.40 24.47 20.06
CA TRP A 442 3.09 24.98 20.45
C TRP A 442 2.13 25.03 19.25
N PHE A 443 2.67 25.29 18.06
CA PHE A 443 1.95 25.27 16.77
C PHE A 443 1.72 23.86 16.22
N SER A 444 2.21 22.81 16.90
CA SER A 444 1.94 21.42 16.49
C SER A 444 0.59 20.97 17.04
N PHE A 445 -0.31 20.55 16.15
CA PHE A 445 -1.56 19.92 16.56
C PHE A 445 -1.37 18.55 17.24
N ASN A 446 -0.16 17.96 17.20
CA ASN A 446 0.17 16.70 17.87
C ASN A 446 0.63 16.87 19.32
N THR A 447 1.09 18.06 19.72
CA THR A 447 1.68 18.30 21.04
C THR A 447 0.60 18.53 22.09
N ALA A 448 0.60 17.73 23.17
CA ALA A 448 -0.27 17.97 24.32
C ALA A 448 0.15 19.25 25.05
N ASN A 449 -0.83 19.98 25.61
CA ASN A 449 -0.61 21.26 26.32
C ASN A 449 0.02 22.38 25.44
N GLY A 450 -0.19 22.31 24.12
CA GLY A 450 0.16 23.36 23.17
C GLY A 450 -1.04 24.21 22.72
N GLY A 451 -0.95 24.79 21.53
CA GLY A 451 -1.99 25.59 20.89
C GLY A 451 -3.13 24.78 20.27
N ARG A 452 -3.07 23.45 20.28
CA ARG A 452 -4.10 22.57 19.70
C ARG A 452 -5.42 22.65 20.47
N CYS A 453 -6.54 22.37 19.81
CA CYS A 453 -7.83 22.15 20.45
C CYS A 453 -7.78 20.87 21.31
N GLU A 454 -8.16 20.96 22.60
CA GLU A 454 -8.14 19.79 23.49
C GLU A 454 -9.33 18.85 23.27
N THR A 455 -10.48 19.38 22.84
CA THR A 455 -11.71 18.60 22.63
C THR A 455 -11.52 17.51 21.57
N CYS A 456 -10.88 17.84 20.45
CA CYS A 456 -10.50 16.88 19.42
C CYS A 456 -9.03 16.47 19.51
N THR A 457 -8.29 16.87 20.54
CA THR A 457 -6.84 16.63 20.68
C THR A 457 -6.01 16.99 19.43
N GLY A 458 -6.42 18.04 18.71
CA GLY A 458 -5.80 18.50 17.45
C GLY A 458 -6.20 17.78 16.16
N TYR A 459 -7.12 16.80 16.20
CA TYR A 459 -7.61 16.13 14.99
C TYR A 459 -8.48 17.03 14.09
N GLY A 460 -9.12 18.07 14.65
CA GLY A 460 -10.18 18.83 13.98
C GLY A 460 -11.49 18.05 13.81
N ARG A 461 -11.47 16.74 14.07
CA ARG A 461 -12.60 15.82 13.96
C ARG A 461 -12.70 14.90 15.17
N LYS A 462 -13.88 14.32 15.37
CA LYS A 462 -14.17 13.30 16.38
C LYS A 462 -14.62 12.03 15.67
N LEU A 463 -14.12 10.87 16.10
CA LEU A 463 -14.60 9.59 15.59
C LEU A 463 -15.91 9.26 16.29
N VAL A 464 -16.95 8.99 15.51
CA VAL A 464 -18.25 8.53 15.99
C VAL A 464 -18.40 7.07 15.61
N ASP A 465 -18.56 6.24 16.64
CA ASP A 465 -18.83 4.81 16.49
C ASP A 465 -20.26 4.59 15.98
N MET A 466 -20.39 3.84 14.89
CA MET A 466 -21.65 3.56 14.22
C MET A 466 -21.94 2.05 14.32
N HIS A 467 -23.10 1.67 14.87
CA HIS A 467 -23.38 0.28 15.24
C HIS A 467 -23.47 -0.70 14.05
N PHE A 468 -23.80 -0.21 12.84
CA PHE A 468 -24.01 -1.04 11.64
C PHE A 468 -23.31 -0.50 10.38
N LEU A 469 -22.73 0.69 10.47
CA LEU A 469 -22.01 1.35 9.38
C LEU A 469 -20.56 1.52 9.81
N PRO A 470 -19.61 1.70 8.88
CA PRO A 470 -18.24 2.06 9.24
C PRO A 470 -18.23 3.33 10.10
N ASP A 471 -17.34 3.39 11.09
CA ASP A 471 -17.15 4.58 11.92
C ASP A 471 -16.87 5.81 11.05
N VAL A 472 -17.45 6.95 11.45
CA VAL A 472 -17.36 8.19 10.68
C VAL A 472 -16.65 9.28 11.49
N TRP A 473 -15.80 10.04 10.81
CA TRP A 473 -15.15 11.21 11.37
C TRP A 473 -16.02 12.45 11.16
N VAL A 474 -16.58 12.99 12.25
CA VAL A 474 -17.38 14.22 12.22
C VAL A 474 -16.53 15.43 12.59
N VAL A 475 -16.84 16.59 12.02
CA VAL A 475 -16.16 17.86 12.33
C VAL A 475 -16.32 18.17 13.83
N CYS A 476 -15.23 18.61 14.46
CA CYS A 476 -15.27 18.99 15.88
C CYS A 476 -16.06 20.28 16.05
N ASP A 477 -17.16 20.23 16.79
CA ASP A 477 -17.94 21.35 17.30
C ASP A 477 -17.13 22.47 17.99
N ALA A 478 -16.15 22.12 18.81
CA ALA A 478 -15.42 23.11 19.62
C ALA A 478 -14.42 23.99 18.85
N CYS A 479 -13.84 23.48 17.75
CA CYS A 479 -12.89 24.26 16.92
C CYS A 479 -13.35 24.42 15.48
N GLU A 480 -14.51 23.88 15.12
CA GLU A 480 -15.09 23.91 13.77
C GLU A 480 -14.12 23.36 12.71
N GLY A 481 -13.35 22.33 13.07
CA GLY A 481 -12.37 21.74 12.16
C GLY A 481 -10.99 22.41 12.15
N ARG A 482 -10.84 23.60 12.74
CA ARG A 482 -9.58 24.39 12.71
C ARG A 482 -8.41 23.77 13.45
N ARG A 483 -8.62 22.73 14.27
CA ARG A 483 -7.59 21.99 15.03
C ARG A 483 -6.91 22.76 16.18
N TYR A 484 -7.10 24.07 16.27
CA TYR A 484 -6.41 24.96 17.21
C TYR A 484 -7.36 25.67 18.18
N LYS A 485 -6.81 26.17 19.30
CA LYS A 485 -7.49 27.10 20.20
C LYS A 485 -7.39 28.53 19.66
N PRO A 486 -8.30 29.45 20.04
CA PRO A 486 -8.28 30.83 19.57
C PRO A 486 -6.93 31.53 19.75
N GLU A 487 -6.22 31.29 20.86
CA GLU A 487 -4.95 31.94 21.15
C GLU A 487 -3.87 31.59 20.12
N ALA A 488 -3.93 30.40 19.52
CA ALA A 488 -3.01 30.00 18.46
C ALA A 488 -3.34 30.63 17.11
N LEU A 489 -4.61 30.96 16.89
CA LEU A 489 -5.11 31.60 15.67
C LEU A 489 -4.86 33.11 15.64
N ASP A 490 -4.59 33.72 16.80
CA ASP A 490 -4.19 35.13 16.89
C ASP A 490 -2.83 35.42 16.25
N ILE A 491 -1.94 34.42 16.23
CA ILE A 491 -0.57 34.59 15.71
C ILE A 491 -0.61 34.36 14.21
N ARG A 492 -0.11 35.34 13.46
CA ARG A 492 -0.14 35.35 11.99
C ARG A 492 1.26 35.40 11.40
N TYR A 493 1.46 34.64 10.34
CA TYR A 493 2.65 34.71 9.48
C TYR A 493 2.18 35.12 8.08
N GLN A 494 2.76 36.21 7.54
CA GLN A 494 2.34 36.82 6.27
C GLN A 494 0.82 37.06 6.16
N GLY A 495 0.20 37.46 7.27
CA GLY A 495 -1.25 37.75 7.34
C GLY A 495 -2.15 36.52 7.57
N LEU A 496 -1.63 35.30 7.45
CA LEU A 496 -2.38 34.06 7.64
C LEU A 496 -2.18 33.47 9.03
N ALA A 497 -3.27 32.99 9.63
CA ALA A 497 -3.22 32.13 10.81
C ALA A 497 -2.86 30.69 10.41
N ILE A 498 -2.43 29.87 11.37
CA ILE A 498 -1.88 28.54 11.08
C ILE A 498 -2.92 27.56 10.50
N ASP A 499 -4.18 27.69 10.87
CA ASP A 499 -5.30 26.94 10.28
C ASP A 499 -5.52 27.35 8.82
N GLN A 500 -5.48 28.64 8.53
CA GLN A 500 -5.62 29.17 7.17
C GLN A 500 -4.50 28.67 6.25
N VAL A 501 -3.26 28.54 6.77
CA VAL A 501 -2.15 27.92 6.01
C VAL A 501 -2.43 26.45 5.69
N LEU A 502 -3.08 25.71 6.60
CA LEU A 502 -3.47 24.32 6.36
C LEU A 502 -4.66 24.19 5.40
N GLU A 503 -5.47 25.24 5.21
CA GLU A 503 -6.57 25.28 4.24
C GLU A 503 -6.13 25.60 2.81
N LEU A 504 -4.92 26.16 2.64
CA LEU A 504 -4.36 26.40 1.31
C LEU A 504 -4.20 25.10 0.54
N THR A 505 -4.55 25.15 -0.74
CA THR A 505 -4.14 24.14 -1.70
C THR A 505 -2.62 24.16 -1.89
N VAL A 506 -2.04 23.04 -2.32
CA VAL A 506 -0.60 22.97 -2.61
C VAL A 506 -0.19 24.04 -3.62
N ALA A 507 -0.97 24.26 -4.68
CA ALA A 507 -0.70 25.28 -5.68
C ALA A 507 -0.69 26.70 -5.08
N GLU A 508 -1.68 27.03 -4.23
CA GLU A 508 -1.71 28.33 -3.54
C GLU A 508 -0.54 28.47 -2.56
N ALA A 509 -0.15 27.38 -1.88
CA ALA A 509 0.99 27.39 -0.98
C ALA A 509 2.31 27.61 -1.73
N VAL A 510 2.47 27.06 -2.95
CA VAL A 510 3.63 27.32 -3.82
C VAL A 510 3.71 28.81 -4.18
N GLU A 511 2.58 29.44 -4.52
CA GLU A 511 2.52 30.87 -4.82
C GLU A 511 2.80 31.74 -3.58
N GLN A 512 2.28 31.34 -2.41
CA GLN A 512 2.38 32.10 -1.16
C GLN A 512 3.77 32.00 -0.52
N PHE A 513 4.44 30.84 -0.59
CA PHE A 513 5.66 30.57 0.16
C PHE A 513 6.87 30.31 -0.75
N SER A 514 7.47 31.39 -1.26
CA SER A 514 8.74 31.34 -1.99
C SER A 514 9.97 31.19 -1.08
N GLU A 515 9.83 31.51 0.21
CA GLU A 515 10.88 31.40 1.22
C GLU A 515 10.39 30.70 2.50
N PRO A 516 11.25 29.93 3.19
CA PRO A 516 12.63 29.59 2.83
C PRO A 516 12.69 28.59 1.68
N ARG A 517 13.81 28.56 0.93
CA ARG A 517 14.01 27.70 -0.25
C ARG A 517 13.60 26.24 -0.01
N GLN A 518 13.92 25.69 1.16
CA GLN A 518 13.54 24.32 1.53
C GLN A 518 12.02 24.09 1.52
N LEU A 519 11.21 25.07 1.97
CA LEU A 519 9.75 24.96 1.93
C LEU A 519 9.23 25.04 0.49
N ALA A 520 9.77 25.97 -0.31
CA ALA A 520 9.40 26.12 -1.71
C ALA A 520 9.72 24.85 -2.53
N GLU A 521 10.87 24.21 -2.29
CA GLU A 521 11.24 22.93 -2.91
C GLU A 521 10.28 21.80 -2.52
N ILE A 522 9.86 21.74 -1.24
CA ILE A 522 8.90 20.74 -0.76
C ILE A 522 7.54 20.92 -1.44
N LEU A 523 7.01 22.15 -1.45
CA LEU A 523 5.71 22.48 -2.04
C LEU A 523 5.74 22.29 -3.56
N GLY A 524 6.83 22.69 -4.22
CA GLY A 524 7.02 22.48 -5.66
C GLY A 524 7.04 20.99 -6.03
N ALA A 525 7.68 20.14 -5.23
CA ALA A 525 7.66 18.69 -5.46
C ALA A 525 6.25 18.09 -5.33
N LEU A 526 5.42 18.61 -4.42
CA LEU A 526 4.01 18.20 -4.29
C LEU A 526 3.18 18.62 -5.52
N ASP A 527 3.38 19.83 -6.01
CA ASP A 527 2.66 20.33 -7.19
C ASP A 527 3.08 19.58 -8.47
N GLN A 528 4.38 19.31 -8.63
CA GLN A 528 4.93 18.58 -9.78
C GLN A 528 4.35 17.18 -9.95
N VAL A 529 4.08 16.46 -8.86
CA VAL A 529 3.42 15.14 -8.91
C VAL A 529 1.91 15.23 -9.13
N GLY A 530 1.36 16.41 -9.38
CA GLY A 530 -0.05 16.64 -9.69
C GLY A 530 -0.96 16.75 -8.46
N LEU A 531 -0.41 17.05 -7.28
CA LEU A 531 -1.20 17.24 -6.04
C LEU A 531 -1.55 18.70 -5.76
N GLY A 532 -1.40 19.59 -6.74
CA GLY A 532 -1.67 21.03 -6.63
C GLY A 532 -3.05 21.38 -6.06
N TYR A 533 -4.06 20.54 -6.28
CA TYR A 533 -5.44 20.76 -5.83
C TYR A 533 -5.69 20.34 -4.36
N LEU A 534 -4.80 19.55 -3.76
CA LEU A 534 -4.99 19.07 -2.39
C LEU A 534 -4.72 20.17 -1.37
N GLN A 535 -5.50 20.22 -0.30
CA GLN A 535 -5.21 21.10 0.82
C GLN A 535 -4.08 20.54 1.69
N LEU A 536 -3.18 21.40 2.17
CA LEU A 536 -2.05 21.03 3.03
C LEU A 536 -2.47 20.28 4.30
N GLY A 537 -3.62 20.66 4.86
CA GLY A 537 -4.22 20.10 6.07
C GLY A 537 -5.23 18.98 5.85
N GLN A 538 -5.49 18.57 4.60
CA GLN A 538 -6.47 17.53 4.28
C GLN A 538 -6.11 16.21 4.99
N SER A 539 -7.12 15.56 5.58
CA SER A 539 -6.88 14.34 6.34
C SER A 539 -6.34 13.23 5.44
N ALA A 540 -5.29 12.52 5.86
CA ALA A 540 -4.78 11.34 5.14
C ALA A 540 -5.82 10.22 4.99
N THR A 541 -6.86 10.20 5.83
CA THR A 541 -7.97 9.24 5.72
C THR A 541 -8.94 9.58 4.59
N GLU A 542 -8.86 10.80 4.05
CA GLU A 542 -9.69 11.30 2.94
C GLU A 542 -8.93 11.29 1.61
N LEU A 543 -7.65 10.91 1.64
CA LEU A 543 -6.85 10.78 0.42
C LEU A 543 -7.17 9.44 -0.25
N SER A 544 -7.33 9.48 -1.55
CA SER A 544 -7.34 8.29 -2.40
C SER A 544 -6.00 7.56 -2.35
N GLY A 545 -5.99 6.28 -2.76
CA GLY A 545 -4.76 5.49 -2.87
C GLY A 545 -3.71 6.16 -3.77
N GLY A 546 -4.14 6.68 -4.92
CA GLY A 546 -3.28 7.41 -5.86
C GLY A 546 -2.76 8.74 -5.32
N GLU A 547 -3.52 9.48 -4.51
CA GLU A 547 -3.02 10.68 -3.83
C GLU A 547 -1.98 10.35 -2.76
N ALA A 548 -2.25 9.33 -1.94
CA ALA A 548 -1.31 8.83 -0.95
C ALA A 548 0.01 8.39 -1.59
N GLN A 549 -0.08 7.70 -2.72
CA GLN A 549 1.07 7.24 -3.49
C GLN A 549 1.87 8.42 -4.09
N ARG A 550 1.21 9.38 -4.74
CA ARG A 550 1.87 10.58 -5.27
C ARG A 550 2.57 11.40 -4.17
N LEU A 551 2.03 11.40 -2.95
CA LEU A 551 2.69 12.04 -1.82
C LEU A 551 4.00 11.33 -1.41
N LYS A 552 4.03 10.00 -1.46
CA LYS A 552 5.26 9.21 -1.28
C LYS A 552 6.27 9.47 -2.40
N LEU A 553 5.79 9.60 -3.64
CA LEU A 553 6.63 9.97 -4.79
C LEU A 553 7.30 11.33 -4.60
N ALA A 554 6.55 12.36 -4.16
CA ALA A 554 7.12 13.67 -3.86
C ALA A 554 8.21 13.60 -2.77
N SER A 555 8.03 12.76 -1.75
CA SER A 555 9.04 12.50 -0.71
C SER A 555 10.29 11.80 -1.27
N ALA A 556 10.12 10.86 -2.20
CA ALA A 556 11.23 10.21 -2.90
C ALA A 556 12.03 11.19 -3.76
N ILE A 557 11.36 12.12 -4.45
CA ILE A 557 12.01 13.21 -5.21
C ILE A 557 12.89 14.06 -4.30
N GLN A 558 12.36 14.48 -3.15
CA GLN A 558 13.11 15.27 -2.16
C GLN A 558 14.33 14.51 -1.64
N ARG A 559 14.17 13.22 -1.32
CA ARG A 559 15.29 12.37 -0.87
C ARG A 559 16.35 12.21 -1.95
N GLY A 560 15.93 12.04 -3.20
CA GLY A 560 16.82 11.98 -4.37
C GLY A 560 17.63 13.26 -4.55
N ALA A 561 16.98 14.42 -4.52
CA ALA A 561 17.64 15.71 -4.65
C ALA A 561 18.63 16.02 -3.50
N ALA A 562 18.34 15.54 -2.29
CA ALA A 562 19.21 15.72 -1.13
C ALA A 562 20.40 14.73 -1.07
N SER A 563 20.30 13.58 -1.73
CA SER A 563 21.32 12.53 -1.68
C SER A 563 22.44 12.79 -2.69
N ARG A 564 23.69 12.49 -2.30
CA ARG A 564 24.85 12.48 -3.20
C ARG A 564 25.08 11.16 -3.92
N ARG A 565 24.38 10.11 -3.49
CA ARG A 565 24.49 8.75 -4.02
C ARG A 565 23.14 8.32 -4.59
N ALA A 566 23.19 7.44 -5.58
CA ALA A 566 22.01 6.93 -6.25
C ALA A 566 21.08 6.22 -5.26
N GLY A 567 19.79 6.24 -5.56
CA GLY A 567 18.77 5.45 -4.90
C GLY A 567 18.03 4.55 -5.89
N LEU A 568 17.33 3.57 -5.32
CA LEU A 568 16.36 2.76 -6.03
C LEU A 568 14.96 3.21 -5.59
N VAL A 569 14.12 3.62 -6.55
CA VAL A 569 12.72 3.95 -6.31
C VAL A 569 11.86 2.90 -7.00
N VAL A 570 11.05 2.19 -6.21
CA VAL A 570 10.09 1.21 -6.73
C VAL A 570 8.67 1.74 -6.57
N LEU A 571 7.83 1.59 -7.60
CA LEU A 571 6.45 2.05 -7.58
C LEU A 571 5.51 0.94 -8.06
N ASP A 572 4.43 0.70 -7.33
CA ASP A 572 3.42 -0.31 -7.68
C ASP A 572 2.16 0.39 -8.20
N GLU A 573 1.91 0.29 -9.51
CA GLU A 573 0.81 0.94 -10.23
C GLU A 573 0.66 2.46 -9.95
N PRO A 574 1.73 3.28 -10.14
CA PRO A 574 1.69 4.72 -9.90
C PRO A 574 0.69 5.52 -10.74
N VAL A 575 0.21 4.99 -11.86
CA VAL A 575 -0.76 5.68 -12.73
C VAL A 575 -2.17 5.08 -12.69
N SER A 576 -2.40 4.09 -11.81
CA SER A 576 -3.74 3.52 -11.57
C SER A 576 -4.72 4.62 -11.14
N GLY A 577 -5.90 4.65 -11.77
CA GLY A 577 -6.94 5.65 -11.48
C GLY A 577 -6.64 7.07 -11.95
N LEU A 578 -5.59 7.29 -12.76
CA LEU A 578 -5.31 8.61 -13.32
C LEU A 578 -5.93 8.77 -14.71
N HIS A 579 -6.49 9.96 -14.97
CA HIS A 579 -6.86 10.34 -16.32
C HIS A 579 -5.60 10.42 -17.21
N PRO A 580 -5.66 10.00 -18.49
CA PRO A 580 -4.49 10.01 -19.39
C PRO A 580 -3.73 11.34 -19.49
N SER A 581 -4.42 12.48 -19.30
CA SER A 581 -3.76 13.80 -19.28
C SER A 581 -2.88 14.04 -18.05
N ASP A 582 -3.13 13.34 -16.94
CA ASP A 582 -2.38 13.48 -15.70
C ASP A 582 -1.20 12.51 -15.62
N ILE A 583 -1.21 11.43 -16.41
CA ILE A 583 -0.11 10.45 -16.50
C ILE A 583 1.22 11.14 -16.85
N GLN A 584 1.21 12.14 -17.73
CA GLN A 584 2.41 12.88 -18.11
C GLN A 584 3.14 13.46 -16.89
N ARG A 585 2.42 14.03 -15.92
CA ARG A 585 3.05 14.62 -14.72
C ARG A 585 3.79 13.58 -13.88
N VAL A 586 3.22 12.37 -13.78
CA VAL A 586 3.85 11.25 -13.05
C VAL A 586 5.10 10.77 -13.77
N VAL A 587 5.07 10.73 -15.10
CA VAL A 587 6.22 10.36 -15.92
C VAL A 587 7.32 11.41 -15.89
N ASP A 588 6.96 12.69 -15.90
CA ASP A 588 7.89 13.81 -15.69
C ASP A 588 8.56 13.69 -14.30
N ALA A 589 7.80 13.32 -13.28
CA ALA A 589 8.33 13.06 -11.94
C ALA A 589 9.32 11.89 -11.90
N PHE A 590 9.14 10.85 -12.73
CA PHE A 590 10.15 9.79 -12.90
C PHE A 590 11.42 10.34 -13.52
N ASP A 591 11.32 11.22 -14.51
CA ASP A 591 12.50 11.84 -15.12
C ASP A 591 13.27 12.72 -14.15
N VAL A 592 12.59 13.46 -13.26
CA VAL A 592 13.25 14.21 -12.17
C VAL A 592 14.09 13.29 -11.26
N LEU A 593 13.55 12.10 -10.93
CA LEU A 593 14.29 11.10 -10.14
C LEU A 593 15.50 10.57 -10.90
N LEU A 594 15.34 10.27 -12.19
CA LEU A 594 16.40 9.73 -13.04
C LEU A 594 17.51 10.75 -13.29
N ASP A 595 17.17 12.02 -13.49
CA ASP A 595 18.12 13.13 -13.67
C ASP A 595 18.96 13.37 -12.40
N SER A 596 18.40 13.03 -11.24
CA SER A 596 19.13 13.01 -9.97
C SER A 596 20.03 11.77 -9.79
N GLY A 597 20.15 10.92 -10.82
CA GLY A 597 21.00 9.73 -10.84
C GLY A 597 20.38 8.48 -10.20
N ASN A 598 19.07 8.49 -9.90
CA ASN A 598 18.38 7.36 -9.31
C ASN A 598 17.96 6.33 -10.37
N THR A 599 17.62 5.12 -9.92
CA THR A 599 17.01 4.08 -10.75
C THR A 599 15.54 3.97 -10.38
N VAL A 600 14.65 3.92 -11.38
CA VAL A 600 13.20 3.86 -11.16
C VAL A 600 12.67 2.55 -11.74
N VAL A 601 11.96 1.77 -10.93
CA VAL A 601 11.30 0.55 -11.36
C VAL A 601 9.81 0.65 -11.05
N VAL A 602 8.97 0.55 -12.07
CA VAL A 602 7.52 0.64 -11.95
C VAL A 602 6.89 -0.70 -12.30
N ALA A 603 5.88 -1.13 -11.55
CA ALA A 603 4.97 -2.19 -11.98
C ALA A 603 3.72 -1.55 -12.55
N GLU A 604 3.41 -1.84 -13.81
CA GLU A 604 2.33 -1.16 -14.51
C GLU A 604 1.58 -2.06 -15.48
N HIS A 605 0.32 -1.68 -15.70
CA HIS A 605 -0.56 -2.22 -16.71
C HIS A 605 -0.83 -1.20 -17.84
N ASP A 606 -0.48 0.08 -17.62
CA ASP A 606 -0.64 1.14 -18.59
C ASP A 606 0.39 1.04 -19.74
N ILE A 607 -0.13 0.85 -20.95
CA ILE A 607 0.68 0.64 -22.16
C ILE A 607 1.45 1.90 -22.57
N PRO A 608 0.88 3.13 -22.53
CA PRO A 608 1.67 4.35 -22.68
C PRO A 608 2.89 4.42 -21.76
N VAL A 609 2.74 4.15 -20.46
CA VAL A 609 3.87 4.15 -19.51
C VAL A 609 4.90 3.08 -19.89
N ALA A 610 4.46 1.85 -20.16
CA ALA A 610 5.36 0.77 -20.59
C ALA A 610 6.12 1.11 -21.89
N ALA A 611 5.46 1.73 -22.86
CA ALA A 611 6.06 2.18 -24.10
C ALA A 611 7.09 3.31 -23.90
N SER A 612 6.90 4.13 -22.87
CA SER A 612 7.82 5.23 -22.51
C SER A 612 9.05 4.77 -21.72
N ALA A 613 9.04 3.54 -21.19
CA ALA A 613 10.12 3.00 -20.37
C ALA A 613 11.41 2.78 -21.16
N ASP A 614 12.54 2.83 -20.47
CA ASP A 614 13.85 2.55 -21.07
C ASP A 614 14.07 1.04 -21.24
N TRP A 615 13.50 0.26 -20.30
CA TRP A 615 13.54 -1.19 -20.28
C TRP A 615 12.19 -1.74 -19.82
N VAL A 616 11.78 -2.87 -20.37
CA VAL A 616 10.54 -3.57 -20.03
C VAL A 616 10.88 -5.01 -19.66
N ILE A 617 10.27 -5.51 -18.59
CA ILE A 617 10.32 -6.91 -18.17
C ILE A 617 8.88 -7.41 -18.12
N ASP A 618 8.53 -8.29 -19.04
CA ASP A 618 7.18 -8.86 -19.16
C ASP A 618 7.11 -10.19 -18.41
N LEU A 619 6.16 -10.29 -17.47
CA LEU A 619 5.94 -11.47 -16.63
C LEU A 619 4.72 -12.26 -17.12
N GLY A 620 4.84 -13.59 -17.12
CA GLY A 620 3.77 -14.49 -17.55
C GLY A 620 4.20 -15.96 -17.47
N PRO A 621 3.69 -16.83 -18.37
CA PRO A 621 2.70 -16.57 -19.41
C PRO A 621 1.26 -16.41 -18.88
N GLY A 622 0.97 -16.92 -17.68
CA GLY A 622 -0.33 -16.82 -17.02
C GLY A 622 -0.27 -16.09 -15.68
N ALA A 623 -1.26 -16.37 -14.83
CA ALA A 623 -1.39 -15.83 -13.49
C ALA A 623 -1.24 -16.95 -12.44
N GLY A 624 -0.90 -16.58 -11.19
CA GLY A 624 -0.84 -17.55 -10.10
C GLY A 624 0.24 -18.62 -10.34
N PRO A 625 -0.07 -19.93 -10.21
CA PRO A 625 0.87 -21.02 -10.45
C PRO A 625 1.43 -21.08 -11.89
N ASP A 626 0.66 -20.61 -12.87
CA ASP A 626 1.03 -20.60 -14.30
C ASP A 626 1.79 -19.31 -14.71
N GLY A 627 2.07 -18.44 -13.74
CA GLY A 627 2.82 -17.19 -13.91
C GLY A 627 4.21 -17.20 -13.28
N GLY A 628 4.80 -16.02 -13.15
CA GLY A 628 6.04 -15.83 -12.39
C GLY A 628 7.35 -16.08 -13.14
N ALA A 629 7.30 -16.29 -14.46
CA ALA A 629 8.46 -16.33 -15.33
C ALA A 629 8.61 -15.01 -16.11
N VAL A 630 9.86 -14.61 -16.38
CA VAL A 630 10.16 -13.54 -17.35
C VAL A 630 9.97 -14.11 -18.75
N VAL A 631 8.92 -13.67 -19.44
CA VAL A 631 8.57 -14.16 -20.80
C VAL A 631 9.19 -13.32 -21.91
N ALA A 632 9.47 -12.03 -21.63
CA ALA A 632 10.23 -11.16 -22.51
C ALA A 632 10.93 -10.08 -21.68
N GLU A 633 12.14 -9.68 -22.09
CA GLU A 633 12.83 -8.51 -21.54
C GLU A 633 13.53 -7.74 -22.65
N GLY A 634 13.62 -6.42 -22.54
CA GLY A 634 14.27 -5.60 -23.56
C GLY A 634 13.82 -4.15 -23.56
N THR A 635 14.15 -3.45 -24.64
CA THR A 635 13.47 -2.18 -24.95
C THR A 635 11.98 -2.45 -25.25
N PRO A 636 11.08 -1.44 -25.10
CA PRO A 636 9.69 -1.59 -25.51
C PRO A 636 9.52 -2.12 -26.95
N ASP A 637 10.38 -1.71 -27.88
CA ASP A 637 10.35 -2.17 -29.27
C ASP A 637 10.75 -3.65 -29.40
N THR A 638 11.71 -4.10 -28.58
CA THR A 638 12.10 -5.52 -28.49
C THR A 638 10.95 -6.36 -27.94
N VAL A 639 10.35 -5.94 -26.81
CA VAL A 639 9.22 -6.67 -26.19
C VAL A 639 8.00 -6.70 -27.11
N ALA A 640 7.77 -5.65 -27.90
CA ALA A 640 6.70 -5.62 -28.90
C ALA A 640 6.85 -6.67 -30.02
N THR A 641 8.01 -7.32 -30.18
CA THR A 641 8.19 -8.44 -31.12
C THR A 641 7.85 -9.81 -30.53
N ALA A 642 7.63 -9.89 -29.22
CA ALA A 642 7.30 -11.14 -28.55
C ALA A 642 5.85 -11.59 -28.82
N GLU A 643 5.58 -12.86 -28.52
CA GLU A 643 4.25 -13.48 -28.56
C GLU A 643 3.59 -13.46 -27.18
N THR A 644 3.46 -12.27 -26.58
CA THR A 644 2.82 -12.07 -25.27
C THR A 644 1.60 -11.15 -25.39
N PRO A 645 0.64 -11.21 -24.44
CA PRO A 645 -0.48 -10.26 -24.41
C PRO A 645 -0.01 -8.80 -24.43
N THR A 646 1.00 -8.45 -23.62
CA THR A 646 1.57 -7.10 -23.57
C THR A 646 2.09 -6.64 -24.92
N ALA A 647 2.78 -7.52 -25.67
CA ALA A 647 3.34 -7.19 -26.97
C ALA A 647 2.26 -6.80 -28.01
N VAL A 648 1.07 -7.41 -27.96
CA VAL A 648 -0.07 -7.06 -28.82
C VAL A 648 -0.48 -5.60 -28.61
N PHE A 649 -0.63 -5.19 -27.35
CA PHE A 649 -1.04 -3.83 -27.01
C PHE A 649 0.07 -2.80 -27.28
N LEU A 650 1.34 -3.15 -27.07
CA LEU A 650 2.47 -2.28 -27.46
C LEU A 650 2.48 -2.00 -28.98
N ARG A 651 2.24 -3.04 -29.81
CA ARG A 651 2.13 -2.88 -31.27
C ARG A 651 0.95 -1.99 -31.67
N ARG A 652 -0.22 -2.19 -31.03
CA ARG A 652 -1.42 -1.37 -31.24
C ARG A 652 -1.18 0.10 -30.87
N TYR A 653 -0.54 0.34 -29.73
CA TYR A 653 -0.21 1.69 -29.28
C TYR A 653 0.77 2.39 -30.24
N ALA A 654 1.81 1.69 -30.69
CA ALA A 654 2.75 2.21 -31.67
C ALA A 654 2.06 2.61 -32.99
N ALA A 655 1.07 1.82 -33.45
CA ALA A 655 0.30 2.07 -34.65
C ALA A 655 -0.66 3.27 -34.57
N GLY A 656 -1.00 3.77 -33.37
CA GLY A 656 -1.84 4.96 -33.20
C GLY A 656 -3.29 4.80 -33.63
N LEU A 657 -3.86 3.60 -33.48
CA LEU A 657 -5.21 3.31 -33.93
C LEU A 657 -6.26 4.06 -33.06
N PRO A 658 -7.29 4.68 -33.68
CA PRO A 658 -8.33 5.39 -32.94
C PRO A 658 -9.19 4.42 -32.10
N LEU A 659 -9.78 4.95 -31.02
CA LEU A 659 -10.62 4.17 -30.10
C LEU A 659 -12.09 4.11 -30.54
N LEU A 660 -12.56 5.13 -31.28
CA LEU A 660 -13.89 5.17 -31.88
C LEU A 660 -13.85 4.73 -33.37
N GLY A 661 -14.24 3.48 -33.66
CA GLY A 661 -14.41 2.87 -35.00
C GLY A 661 -13.11 2.33 -35.62
N THR A 662 -13.02 1.16 -36.29
CA THR A 662 -14.01 0.24 -36.89
C THR A 662 -14.17 -1.08 -36.11
N ARG A 663 -15.32 -1.75 -36.27
CA ARG A 663 -15.65 -3.07 -35.69
C ARG A 663 -14.64 -4.20 -36.00
N GLU A 664 -13.68 -3.97 -36.88
CA GLU A 664 -12.61 -4.92 -37.20
C GLU A 664 -11.41 -4.85 -36.22
N GLY A 665 -11.20 -3.71 -35.55
CA GLY A 665 -10.15 -3.56 -34.53
C GLY A 665 -10.50 -4.19 -33.18
N ALA A 666 -11.77 -4.56 -32.96
CA ALA A 666 -12.26 -5.12 -31.70
C ALA A 666 -12.08 -6.66 -31.58
N ARG A 667 -11.49 -7.31 -32.59
CA ARG A 667 -11.22 -8.76 -32.63
C ARG A 667 -9.73 -9.13 -32.72
N LEU A 668 -8.83 -8.17 -32.51
CA LEU A 668 -7.38 -8.41 -32.45
C LEU A 668 -6.88 -8.35 -31.01
#